data_AF-A0A243WHA3-F1
#
_entry.id   AF-A0A243WHA3-F1
#
_cell.length_a   1.000
_cell.length_b   1.000
_cell.length_c   1.000
_cell.angle_alpha   90.00
_cell.angle_beta   90.00
_cell.angle_gamma   90.00
#
_symmetry.space_group_name_H-M   'P 1'
#
loop_
_entity.id
_entity.type
_entity.pdbx_description
1 polymer ?
#
loop_
_entity_poly.entity_id
_entity_poly.type
_entity_poly.pdbx_seq_one_letter_code
_entity_poly.pdbx_strand_id
1 'polypeptide(L)'
;MAKQDLKYLRNIGIMAHIDAGKTTTSERILYYTGKTHKIGEVHEGAATMDWMEQEQERGITITSAATTTFWNYPTDEKGDPTSETKQYKINLIDTPGHVDFTVEVERSLRVLDGAVALFCAVSGVEPQSETVWRQADKYKVPRICFVNKMDRAGADFFKAVAEIKDKLGANPVPLQIPIGAEDTFKGVVDLLTGKAIVWDDATQGKSYHEIPVPEDLVDTVAEWRQKLVESVAEYDDALLEKFFDDPDSITREEMMVVIRKAVIDMKFSPVMCGSAFKNKGVQSMLDGVMAYLPSPLDMPPIIGTNPDTNEEEVRQPTTDAPFSALAFKIATDPFVGRLCFFRCYSGVLEAGSYVFNNRTEKKERISRLMQMHSNKQNPIDRLEAGDIGAGVGFKDIKTGDTLTDEKNKLVLESMSFPEPVIGYAIEPKTQADVDKMGMAIAKLVEEDPTLTVQTDPETGQTVLRGMGELHLEIIIDRMRREFKVEINQGAPQVAYKEVLTKKVEHRETYKKQTGGRGKFGDIVFELGPKETEPEKPGFEFDNAIVGGVIPREFIAPIQKGFEEAMKNGPLAGFPVEGMKVRLFHGSYHDVDSDALSFELAARGGFREAARQAGPKLLEPIMAVEVVCPDEYTGPVTGDLNRRRGLMKGMDTKAGAQLIKADVPLSELFGYVTDLRTISSGRASASLTFSHYEQVPQNLAEGIIAKTKGNAVR
;
A
#
# COMPACT_ATOMS: atom_id res chain seq x y z
N MET A 1 10.64 -37.51 -8.97
CA MET A 1 9.82 -36.60 -9.80
C MET A 1 10.76 -35.86 -10.75
N ALA A 2 10.35 -35.68 -12.01
CA ALA A 2 11.15 -34.98 -13.01
C ALA A 2 11.39 -33.51 -12.61
N LYS A 3 12.56 -32.96 -12.97
CA LYS A 3 12.91 -31.53 -12.80
C LYS A 3 11.87 -30.69 -13.53
N GLN A 4 11.31 -29.66 -12.87
CA GLN A 4 10.33 -28.79 -13.52
C GLN A 4 11.03 -28.00 -14.64
N ASP A 5 10.48 -28.02 -15.85
CA ASP A 5 10.99 -27.19 -16.94
C ASP A 5 10.45 -25.76 -16.78
N LEU A 6 11.34 -24.85 -16.41
CA LEU A 6 11.01 -23.45 -16.14
C LEU A 6 10.49 -22.73 -17.39
N LYS A 7 10.80 -23.22 -18.60
CA LYS A 7 10.27 -22.65 -19.86
C LYS A 7 8.74 -22.65 -19.91
N TYR A 8 8.12 -23.64 -19.25
CA TYR A 8 6.67 -23.81 -19.20
C TYR A 8 6.04 -23.29 -17.91
N LEU A 9 6.75 -22.43 -17.16
CA LEU A 9 6.24 -21.77 -15.98
C LEU A 9 5.88 -20.31 -16.30
N ARG A 10 4.72 -19.85 -15.83
CA ARG A 10 4.27 -18.47 -15.91
C ARG A 10 3.84 -17.99 -14.53
N ASN A 11 4.54 -16.99 -13.99
CA ASN A 11 4.13 -16.32 -12.76
C ASN A 11 3.50 -14.99 -13.14
N ILE A 12 2.17 -14.93 -13.10
CA ILE A 12 1.40 -13.82 -13.66
C ILE A 12 0.47 -13.17 -12.64
N GLY A 13 0.34 -11.85 -12.75
CA GLY A 13 -0.65 -11.09 -12.00
C GLY A 13 -1.77 -10.58 -12.90
N ILE A 14 -2.98 -10.47 -12.36
CA ILE A 14 -4.06 -9.70 -12.98
C ILE A 14 -4.08 -8.32 -12.32
N MET A 15 -3.93 -7.26 -13.10
CA MET A 15 -3.82 -5.88 -12.61
C MET A 15 -4.78 -4.95 -13.35
N ALA A 16 -5.49 -4.08 -12.62
CA ALA A 16 -6.54 -3.22 -13.20
C ALA A 16 -7.13 -2.23 -12.19
N HIS A 17 -7.86 -1.23 -12.68
CA HIS A 17 -8.78 -0.41 -11.86
C HIS A 17 -9.93 -1.25 -11.24
N ILE A 18 -10.61 -0.67 -10.24
CA ILE A 18 -11.83 -1.21 -9.62
C ILE A 18 -12.87 -1.48 -10.70
N ASP A 19 -13.63 -2.57 -10.58
CA ASP A 19 -14.68 -2.92 -11.55
C ASP A 19 -14.20 -3.07 -13.02
N ALA A 20 -12.91 -3.25 -13.30
CA ALA A 20 -12.45 -3.68 -14.64
C ALA A 20 -12.73 -5.18 -14.92
N GLY A 21 -13.24 -5.91 -13.93
CA GLY A 21 -13.53 -7.35 -14.01
C GLY A 21 -12.32 -8.25 -13.74
N LYS A 22 -11.41 -7.86 -12.83
CA LYS A 22 -10.24 -8.65 -12.40
C LYS A 22 -10.64 -10.02 -11.87
N THR A 23 -11.36 -10.05 -10.75
CA THR A 23 -11.82 -11.29 -10.11
C THR A 23 -12.63 -12.14 -11.08
N THR A 24 -13.53 -11.52 -11.86
CA THR A 24 -14.28 -12.24 -12.90
C THR A 24 -13.37 -12.93 -13.90
N THR A 25 -12.31 -12.25 -14.36
CA THR A 25 -11.33 -12.83 -15.27
C THR A 25 -10.52 -13.95 -14.60
N SER A 26 -10.11 -13.76 -13.35
CA SER A 26 -9.45 -14.78 -12.53
C SER A 26 -10.31 -16.05 -12.41
N GLU A 27 -11.60 -15.92 -12.08
CA GLU A 27 -12.55 -17.05 -12.00
C GLU A 27 -12.70 -17.77 -13.35
N ARG A 28 -12.74 -17.03 -14.46
CA ARG A 28 -12.78 -17.62 -15.81
C ARG A 28 -11.53 -18.42 -16.11
N ILE A 29 -10.35 -17.92 -15.74
CA ILE A 29 -9.10 -18.68 -15.88
C ILE A 29 -9.17 -19.99 -15.10
N LEU A 30 -9.66 -19.96 -13.85
CA LEU A 30 -9.82 -21.18 -13.04
C LEU A 30 -10.81 -22.17 -13.65
N TYR A 31 -11.90 -21.69 -14.24
CA TYR A 31 -12.89 -22.52 -14.90
C TYR A 31 -12.33 -23.19 -16.16
N TYR A 32 -11.68 -22.42 -17.05
CA TYR A 32 -11.16 -22.95 -18.31
C TYR A 32 -9.99 -23.89 -18.11
N THR A 33 -9.14 -23.63 -17.12
CA THR A 33 -8.05 -24.54 -16.74
C THR A 33 -8.55 -25.81 -16.03
N GLY A 34 -9.86 -25.95 -15.82
CA GLY A 34 -10.49 -27.12 -15.20
C GLY A 34 -10.27 -27.22 -13.69
N LYS A 35 -9.72 -26.16 -13.07
CA LYS A 35 -9.47 -26.12 -11.62
C LYS A 35 -10.76 -25.94 -10.83
N THR A 36 -11.71 -25.16 -11.35
CA THR A 36 -13.07 -25.05 -10.83
C THR A 36 -14.08 -25.63 -11.83
N HIS A 37 -15.03 -26.43 -11.34
CA HIS A 37 -16.06 -27.04 -12.19
C HIS A 37 -17.34 -26.20 -12.31
N LYS A 38 -17.42 -25.10 -11.55
CA LYS A 38 -18.52 -24.14 -11.60
C LYS A 38 -17.94 -22.76 -11.89
N ILE A 39 -18.71 -22.01 -12.65
CA ILE A 39 -18.53 -20.59 -12.85
C ILE A 39 -18.99 -19.90 -11.56
N GLY A 40 -18.07 -19.29 -10.82
CA GLY A 40 -18.41 -18.41 -9.69
C GLY A 40 -18.73 -17.01 -10.21
N GLU A 41 -19.88 -16.44 -9.83
CA GLU A 41 -20.18 -15.03 -10.10
C GLU A 41 -19.89 -14.17 -8.86
N VAL A 42 -19.13 -13.08 -9.07
CA VAL A 42 -18.73 -12.16 -8.00
C VAL A 42 -19.95 -11.48 -7.37
N HIS A 43 -20.95 -11.11 -8.18
CA HIS A 43 -22.17 -10.44 -7.71
C HIS A 43 -23.08 -11.34 -6.85
N GLU A 44 -22.91 -12.66 -6.91
CA GLU A 44 -23.67 -13.62 -6.10
C GLU A 44 -22.87 -14.11 -4.88
N GLY A 45 -21.68 -13.54 -4.62
CA GLY A 45 -20.79 -13.97 -3.53
C GLY A 45 -20.19 -15.37 -3.76
N ALA A 46 -20.23 -15.89 -4.98
CA ALA A 46 -19.78 -17.25 -5.32
C ALA A 46 -18.35 -17.30 -5.87
N ALA A 47 -17.62 -16.19 -5.89
CA ALA A 47 -16.25 -16.12 -6.37
C ALA A 47 -15.29 -16.87 -5.42
N THR A 48 -14.40 -17.68 -6.00
CA THR A 48 -13.40 -18.46 -5.27
C THR A 48 -12.23 -17.60 -4.80
N MET A 49 -11.87 -16.56 -5.57
CA MET A 49 -10.71 -15.70 -5.31
C MET A 49 -10.98 -14.64 -4.24
N ASP A 50 -12.21 -14.11 -4.18
CA ASP A 50 -12.68 -13.21 -3.11
C ASP A 50 -13.24 -14.06 -1.95
N TRP A 51 -12.34 -14.61 -1.13
CA TRP A 51 -12.69 -15.57 -0.07
C TRP A 51 -13.07 -14.90 1.25
N MET A 52 -12.70 -13.64 1.45
CA MET A 52 -13.09 -12.89 2.65
C MET A 52 -14.54 -12.43 2.53
N GLU A 53 -15.31 -12.51 3.63
CA GLU A 53 -16.69 -12.00 3.66
C GLU A 53 -16.75 -10.52 3.26
N GLN A 54 -15.76 -9.72 3.66
CA GLN A 54 -15.68 -8.30 3.33
C GLN A 54 -15.48 -8.04 1.83
N GLU A 55 -14.75 -8.92 1.13
CA GLU A 55 -14.56 -8.82 -0.31
C GLU A 55 -15.88 -9.11 -1.04
N GLN A 56 -16.62 -10.12 -0.59
CA GLN A 56 -17.93 -10.49 -1.13
C GLN A 56 -19.01 -9.44 -0.87
N GLU A 57 -19.07 -8.89 0.36
CA GLU A 57 -20.03 -7.86 0.75
C GLU A 57 -19.83 -6.55 -0.03
N ARG A 58 -18.57 -6.16 -0.28
CA ARG A 58 -18.22 -4.90 -0.93
C ARG A 58 -17.98 -5.03 -2.44
N GLY A 59 -17.84 -6.24 -2.97
CA GLY A 59 -17.55 -6.51 -4.38
C GLY A 59 -16.17 -6.02 -4.83
N ILE A 60 -15.19 -6.00 -3.93
CA ILE A 60 -13.81 -5.56 -4.20
C ILE A 60 -12.80 -6.59 -3.68
N THR A 61 -11.69 -6.77 -4.39
CA THR A 61 -10.55 -7.56 -3.91
C THR A 61 -9.71 -6.73 -2.94
N ILE A 62 -9.51 -7.25 -1.73
CA ILE A 62 -8.79 -6.61 -0.62
C ILE A 62 -7.39 -7.23 -0.48
N THR A 63 -7.30 -8.56 -0.54
CA THR A 63 -6.04 -9.28 -0.39
C THR A 63 -5.68 -10.04 -1.64
N SER A 64 -4.38 -10.12 -1.94
CA SER A 64 -3.93 -10.89 -3.10
C SER A 64 -4.14 -12.40 -2.91
N ALA A 65 -4.87 -13.04 -3.83
CA ALA A 65 -5.07 -14.49 -3.80
C ALA A 65 -4.11 -15.17 -4.77
N ALA A 66 -3.30 -16.10 -4.28
CA ALA A 66 -2.38 -16.89 -5.10
C ALA A 66 -2.99 -18.27 -5.41
N THR A 67 -3.00 -18.63 -6.68
CA THR A 67 -3.50 -19.92 -7.15
C THR A 67 -2.60 -20.50 -8.23
N THR A 68 -2.26 -21.78 -8.11
CA THR A 68 -1.65 -22.52 -9.22
C THR A 68 -2.68 -23.29 -10.05
N THR A 69 -2.55 -23.16 -11.37
CA THR A 69 -3.33 -23.93 -12.35
C THR A 69 -2.47 -24.36 -13.55
N PHE A 70 -3.05 -25.11 -14.48
CA PHE A 70 -2.35 -25.65 -15.65
C PHE A 70 -3.12 -25.34 -16.94
N TRP A 71 -2.40 -24.95 -17.98
CA TRP A 71 -2.96 -24.66 -19.31
C TRP A 71 -2.21 -25.42 -20.38
N ASN A 72 -2.94 -26.03 -21.32
CA ASN A 72 -2.35 -26.73 -22.45
C ASN A 72 -2.26 -25.77 -23.63
N TYR A 73 -1.07 -25.61 -24.20
CA TYR A 73 -0.86 -24.70 -25.34
C TYR A 73 0.29 -25.20 -26.25
N PRO A 74 0.17 -25.10 -27.59
CA PRO A 74 -1.01 -24.69 -28.35
C PRO A 74 -2.06 -25.82 -28.45
N THR A 75 -3.34 -25.47 -28.60
CA THR A 75 -4.46 -26.41 -28.86
C THR A 75 -5.07 -26.15 -30.24
N ASP A 76 -5.89 -27.09 -30.73
CA ASP A 76 -6.68 -26.88 -31.95
C ASP A 76 -7.97 -26.06 -31.69
N GLU A 77 -8.77 -25.86 -32.74
CA GLU A 77 -10.04 -25.09 -32.70
C GLU A 77 -11.08 -25.65 -31.71
N LYS A 78 -10.96 -26.93 -31.34
CA LYS A 78 -11.85 -27.60 -30.38
C LYS A 78 -11.30 -27.54 -28.95
N GLY A 79 -10.12 -26.96 -28.76
CA GLY A 79 -9.39 -26.99 -27.50
C GLY A 79 -8.69 -28.33 -27.24
N ASP A 80 -8.56 -29.18 -28.27
CA ASP A 80 -7.90 -30.47 -28.13
C ASP A 80 -6.36 -30.33 -28.28
N PRO A 81 -5.57 -31.12 -27.53
CA PRO A 81 -4.12 -31.11 -27.66
C PRO A 81 -3.65 -31.53 -29.06
N THR A 82 -2.72 -30.77 -29.62
CA THR A 82 -1.95 -31.08 -30.83
C THR A 82 -0.63 -31.80 -30.49
N SER A 83 0.13 -32.21 -31.51
CA SER A 83 1.47 -32.79 -31.34
C SER A 83 2.47 -31.86 -30.66
N GLU A 84 2.25 -30.54 -30.75
CA GLU A 84 3.14 -29.52 -30.21
C GLU A 84 2.73 -29.06 -28.81
N THR A 85 1.55 -29.47 -28.33
CA THR A 85 1.01 -29.04 -27.03
C THR A 85 1.98 -29.36 -25.90
N LYS A 86 2.26 -28.32 -25.11
CA LYS A 86 2.93 -28.42 -23.82
C LYS A 86 1.96 -27.98 -22.73
N GLN A 87 2.10 -28.60 -21.57
CA GLN A 87 1.36 -28.17 -20.39
C GLN A 87 2.19 -27.11 -19.66
N TYR A 88 1.60 -25.92 -19.52
CA TYR A 88 2.17 -24.80 -18.79
C TYR A 88 1.61 -24.78 -17.38
N LYS A 89 2.49 -24.54 -16.40
CA LYS A 89 2.10 -24.24 -15.02
C LYS A 89 1.95 -22.73 -14.87
N ILE A 90 0.82 -22.29 -14.34
CA ILE A 90 0.50 -20.88 -14.13
C ILE A 90 0.34 -20.65 -12.63
N ASN A 91 1.18 -19.78 -12.08
CA ASN A 91 0.98 -19.22 -10.75
C ASN A 91 0.31 -17.85 -10.95
N LEU A 92 -1.01 -17.81 -10.69
CA LEU A 92 -1.83 -16.61 -10.80
C LEU A 92 -1.89 -15.90 -9.46
N ILE A 93 -1.60 -14.60 -9.45
CA ILE A 93 -1.87 -13.71 -8.32
C ILE A 93 -2.94 -12.70 -8.73
N ASP A 94 -4.10 -12.75 -8.09
CA ASP A 94 -5.11 -11.71 -8.28
C ASP A 94 -4.76 -10.50 -7.40
N THR A 95 -4.66 -9.31 -7.99
CA THR A 95 -4.21 -8.11 -7.27
C THR A 95 -5.38 -7.17 -6.97
N PRO A 96 -5.39 -6.51 -5.79
CA PRO A 96 -6.37 -5.47 -5.50
C PRO A 96 -6.38 -4.34 -6.53
N GLY A 97 -7.57 -3.83 -6.87
CA GLY A 97 -7.71 -2.65 -7.74
C GLY A 97 -7.79 -1.33 -7.00
N HIS A 98 -7.97 -1.40 -5.68
CA HIS A 98 -8.23 -0.23 -4.86
C HIS A 98 -6.92 0.33 -4.30
N VAL A 99 -6.79 1.66 -4.34
CA VAL A 99 -5.59 2.41 -3.94
C VAL A 99 -5.18 2.22 -2.47
N ASP A 100 -6.16 2.00 -1.60
CA ASP A 100 -5.93 1.71 -0.18
C ASP A 100 -5.18 0.39 0.06
N PHE A 101 -5.14 -0.52 -0.94
CA PHE A 101 -4.41 -1.78 -0.91
C PHE A 101 -3.22 -1.80 -1.90
N THR A 102 -2.66 -0.63 -2.19
CA THR A 102 -1.47 -0.46 -3.06
C THR A 102 -0.28 -1.31 -2.62
N VAL A 103 -0.15 -1.60 -1.33
CA VAL A 103 0.88 -2.48 -0.76
C VAL A 103 0.76 -3.91 -1.29
N GLU A 104 -0.45 -4.45 -1.37
CA GLU A 104 -0.69 -5.78 -1.94
C GLU A 104 -0.34 -5.81 -3.42
N VAL A 105 -0.57 -4.71 -4.15
CA VAL A 105 -0.16 -4.58 -5.55
C VAL A 105 1.37 -4.53 -5.68
N GLU A 106 2.07 -3.72 -4.88
CA GLU A 106 3.53 -3.64 -4.90
C GLU A 106 4.20 -4.99 -4.59
N ARG A 107 3.73 -5.68 -3.54
CA ARG A 107 4.21 -7.01 -3.15
C ARG A 107 4.01 -8.04 -4.24
N SER A 108 2.86 -8.00 -4.90
CA SER A 108 2.51 -8.91 -5.99
C SER A 108 3.40 -8.65 -7.19
N LEU A 109 3.47 -7.41 -7.68
CA LEU A 109 4.26 -7.06 -8.86
C LEU A 109 5.75 -7.39 -8.70
N ARG A 110 6.31 -7.28 -7.49
CA ARG A 110 7.72 -7.62 -7.22
C ARG A 110 8.08 -9.08 -7.45
N VAL A 111 7.13 -10.00 -7.26
CA VAL A 111 7.35 -11.45 -7.34
C VAL A 111 6.88 -12.08 -8.66
N LEU A 112 6.19 -11.31 -9.48
CA LEU A 112 5.65 -11.74 -10.77
C LEU A 112 6.70 -11.60 -11.86
N ASP A 113 6.67 -12.51 -12.83
CA ASP A 113 7.50 -12.41 -14.03
C ASP A 113 6.75 -11.63 -15.13
N GLY A 114 5.41 -11.69 -15.16
CA GLY A 114 4.59 -10.91 -16.09
C GLY A 114 3.21 -10.55 -15.54
N ALA A 115 2.45 -9.74 -16.28
CA ALA A 115 1.12 -9.32 -15.86
C ALA A 115 0.11 -9.21 -17.02
N VAL A 116 -1.17 -9.34 -16.69
CA VAL A 116 -2.30 -9.03 -17.57
C VAL A 116 -2.93 -7.72 -17.06
N ALA A 117 -2.79 -6.65 -17.85
CA ALA A 117 -3.35 -5.34 -17.57
C ALA A 117 -4.78 -5.27 -18.13
N LEU A 118 -5.80 -5.28 -17.26
CA LEU A 118 -7.19 -5.18 -17.69
C LEU A 118 -7.63 -3.73 -17.79
N PHE A 119 -8.34 -3.43 -18.87
CA PHE A 119 -9.00 -2.14 -19.09
C PHE A 119 -10.48 -2.37 -19.37
N CYS A 120 -11.34 -1.46 -18.94
CA CYS A 120 -12.75 -1.50 -19.28
C CYS A 120 -12.94 -0.89 -20.68
N ALA A 121 -13.64 -1.58 -21.58
CA ALA A 121 -13.94 -1.08 -22.93
C ALA A 121 -14.73 0.24 -22.93
N VAL A 122 -15.47 0.54 -21.85
CA VAL A 122 -16.27 1.76 -21.72
C VAL A 122 -15.44 2.91 -21.14
N SER A 123 -14.82 2.66 -19.97
CA SER A 123 -14.09 3.67 -19.20
C SER A 123 -12.67 3.94 -19.71
N GLY A 124 -12.07 3.00 -20.44
CA GLY A 124 -10.70 3.10 -20.94
C GLY A 124 -9.67 3.08 -19.82
N VAL A 125 -8.76 4.05 -19.85
CA VAL A 125 -7.70 4.23 -18.85
C VAL A 125 -8.17 5.17 -17.75
N GLU A 126 -8.25 4.60 -16.55
CA GLU A 126 -8.67 5.28 -15.33
C GLU A 126 -7.46 5.66 -14.43
N PRO A 127 -7.60 6.65 -13.55
CA PRO A 127 -6.55 7.14 -12.65
C PRO A 127 -5.73 6.05 -11.93
N GLN A 128 -6.40 5.00 -11.45
CA GLN A 128 -5.73 3.92 -10.72
C GLN A 128 -5.07 2.94 -11.70
N SER A 129 -5.56 2.81 -12.94
CA SER A 129 -4.84 2.09 -13.98
C SER A 129 -3.48 2.73 -14.24
N GLU A 130 -3.37 4.06 -14.24
CA GLU A 130 -2.09 4.77 -14.33
C GLU A 130 -1.16 4.47 -13.15
N THR A 131 -1.71 4.44 -11.93
CA THR A 131 -0.94 4.15 -10.71
C THR A 131 -0.35 2.74 -10.74
N VAL A 132 -1.19 1.74 -11.03
CA VAL A 132 -0.78 0.35 -11.14
C VAL A 132 0.19 0.13 -12.31
N TRP A 133 -0.01 0.87 -13.42
CA TRP A 133 0.90 0.85 -14.56
C TRP A 133 2.31 1.33 -14.18
N ARG A 134 2.41 2.45 -13.45
CA ARG A 134 3.69 2.98 -12.93
C ARG A 134 4.35 2.03 -11.94
N GLN A 135 3.57 1.32 -11.12
CA GLN A 135 4.11 0.30 -10.22
C GLN A 135 4.71 -0.88 -11.01
N ALA A 136 4.06 -1.31 -12.09
CA ALA A 136 4.61 -2.34 -12.97
C ALA A 136 5.85 -1.85 -13.74
N ASP A 137 5.92 -0.57 -14.12
CA ASP A 137 7.14 0.05 -14.68
C ASP A 137 8.31 0.00 -13.70
N LYS A 138 8.07 0.36 -12.43
CA LYS A 138 9.08 0.36 -11.35
C LYS A 138 9.74 -1.00 -11.20
N TYR A 139 8.96 -2.08 -11.25
CA TYR A 139 9.45 -3.45 -11.12
C TYR A 139 9.82 -4.11 -12.46
N LYS A 140 9.74 -3.37 -13.57
CA LYS A 140 10.01 -3.85 -14.93
C LYS A 140 9.26 -5.15 -15.26
N VAL A 141 7.94 -5.15 -15.04
CA VAL A 141 7.08 -6.32 -15.27
C VAL A 141 6.50 -6.26 -16.69
N PRO A 142 6.91 -7.16 -17.62
CA PRO A 142 6.29 -7.33 -18.92
C PRO A 142 4.79 -7.60 -18.83
N ARG A 143 4.02 -7.06 -19.77
CA ARG A 143 2.56 -7.15 -19.69
C ARG A 143 1.86 -7.22 -21.03
N ILE A 144 0.70 -7.87 -21.01
CA ILE A 144 -0.29 -7.83 -22.08
C ILE A 144 -1.49 -7.01 -21.61
N CYS A 145 -2.12 -6.27 -22.52
CA CYS A 145 -3.33 -5.51 -22.25
C CYS A 145 -4.55 -6.33 -22.68
N PHE A 146 -5.55 -6.42 -21.82
CA PHE A 146 -6.84 -7.06 -22.11
C PHE A 146 -7.98 -6.07 -21.92
N VAL A 147 -8.59 -5.64 -23.02
CA VAL A 147 -9.77 -4.77 -23.01
C VAL A 147 -11.00 -5.64 -22.75
N ASN A 148 -11.47 -5.61 -21.50
CA ASN A 148 -12.59 -6.40 -21.00
C ASN A 148 -13.90 -5.62 -21.09
N LYS A 149 -15.02 -6.29 -20.80
CA LYS A 149 -16.38 -5.71 -20.83
C LYS A 149 -16.79 -5.20 -22.22
N MET A 150 -16.34 -5.87 -23.29
CA MET A 150 -16.77 -5.58 -24.67
C MET A 150 -18.28 -5.75 -24.90
N ASP A 151 -18.98 -6.39 -23.95
CA ASP A 151 -20.43 -6.59 -23.94
C ASP A 151 -21.23 -5.42 -23.36
N ARG A 152 -20.59 -4.38 -22.82
CA ARG A 152 -21.27 -3.24 -22.19
C ARG A 152 -21.63 -2.16 -23.20
N ALA A 153 -22.72 -1.44 -22.95
CA ALA A 153 -23.09 -0.26 -23.71
C ALA A 153 -21.97 0.80 -23.66
N GLY A 154 -21.61 1.36 -24.81
CA GLY A 154 -20.48 2.27 -24.97
C GLY A 154 -19.12 1.59 -25.02
N ALA A 155 -19.03 0.27 -25.23
CA ALA A 155 -17.77 -0.44 -25.38
C ALA A 155 -17.05 0.00 -26.67
N ASP A 156 -15.85 0.54 -26.53
CA ASP A 156 -15.01 1.00 -27.63
C ASP A 156 -13.56 0.53 -27.43
N PHE A 157 -13.17 -0.47 -28.23
CA PHE A 157 -11.83 -1.04 -28.20
C PHE A 157 -10.77 -0.06 -28.67
N PHE A 158 -11.02 0.67 -29.76
CA PHE A 158 -10.02 1.56 -30.35
C PHE A 158 -9.78 2.80 -29.50
N LYS A 159 -10.82 3.31 -28.85
CA LYS A 159 -10.69 4.35 -27.83
C LYS A 159 -9.82 3.87 -26.67
N ALA A 160 -10.04 2.66 -26.14
CA ALA A 160 -9.21 2.13 -25.07
C ALA A 160 -7.73 1.98 -25.50
N VAL A 161 -7.47 1.52 -26.73
CA VAL A 161 -6.11 1.47 -27.31
C VAL A 161 -5.48 2.85 -27.39
N ALA A 162 -6.21 3.86 -27.89
CA ALA A 162 -5.71 5.24 -27.96
C ALA A 162 -5.39 5.80 -26.57
N GLU A 163 -6.26 5.59 -25.58
CA GLU A 163 -6.01 6.04 -24.21
C GLU A 163 -4.82 5.35 -23.55
N ILE A 164 -4.57 4.06 -23.84
CA ILE A 164 -3.36 3.36 -23.38
C ILE A 164 -2.10 4.05 -23.92
N LYS A 165 -2.12 4.50 -25.17
CA LYS A 165 -1.01 5.25 -25.76
C LYS A 165 -0.85 6.62 -25.12
N ASP A 166 -1.93 7.41 -25.10
CA ASP A 166 -1.89 8.83 -24.77
C ASP A 166 -1.73 9.10 -23.27
N LYS A 167 -2.43 8.33 -22.40
CA LYS A 167 -2.42 8.55 -20.95
C LYS A 167 -1.29 7.79 -20.23
N LEU A 168 -0.94 6.59 -20.70
CA LEU A 168 0.11 5.78 -20.07
C LEU A 168 1.48 5.97 -20.71
N GLY A 169 1.56 6.59 -21.89
CA GLY A 169 2.81 6.69 -22.66
C GLY A 169 3.32 5.32 -23.13
N ALA A 170 2.44 4.33 -23.24
CA ALA A 170 2.78 2.98 -23.68
C ALA A 170 2.77 2.87 -25.21
N ASN A 171 3.28 1.76 -25.74
CA ASN A 171 3.17 1.41 -27.15
C ASN A 171 2.18 0.24 -27.34
N PRO A 172 0.85 0.51 -27.35
CA PRO A 172 -0.15 -0.53 -27.52
C PRO A 172 -0.18 -1.05 -28.95
N VAL A 173 -0.07 -2.37 -29.10
CA VAL A 173 -0.12 -3.05 -30.41
C VAL A 173 -1.28 -4.03 -30.42
N PRO A 174 -2.41 -3.72 -31.08
CA PRO A 174 -3.52 -4.65 -31.20
C PRO A 174 -3.12 -5.95 -31.89
N LEU A 175 -3.40 -7.08 -31.24
CA LEU A 175 -3.30 -8.41 -31.85
C LEU A 175 -4.67 -8.92 -32.32
N GLN A 176 -5.74 -8.27 -31.88
CA GLN A 176 -7.11 -8.68 -32.15
C GLN A 176 -8.00 -7.49 -32.46
N ILE A 177 -9.02 -7.72 -33.27
CA ILE A 177 -10.10 -6.75 -33.57
C ILE A 177 -11.43 -7.36 -33.14
N PRO A 178 -12.26 -6.66 -32.34
CA PRO A 178 -13.54 -7.21 -31.90
C PRO A 178 -14.54 -7.36 -33.05
N ILE A 179 -15.34 -8.43 -33.01
CA ILE A 179 -16.47 -8.67 -33.92
C ILE A 179 -17.76 -8.24 -33.20
N GLY A 180 -18.28 -7.08 -33.61
CA GLY A 180 -19.38 -6.39 -32.93
C GLY A 180 -18.94 -5.69 -31.65
N ALA A 181 -19.89 -5.01 -31.00
CA ALA A 181 -19.70 -4.35 -29.72
C ALA A 181 -21.00 -4.42 -28.91
N GLU A 182 -20.90 -4.18 -27.60
CA GLU A 182 -22.04 -4.22 -26.68
C GLU A 182 -22.77 -5.58 -26.77
N ASP A 183 -24.10 -5.60 -26.83
CA ASP A 183 -24.91 -6.81 -26.99
C ASP A 183 -24.63 -7.59 -28.29
N THR A 184 -23.99 -6.97 -29.29
CA THR A 184 -23.64 -7.61 -30.56
C THR A 184 -22.25 -8.24 -30.58
N PHE A 185 -21.49 -8.13 -29.48
CA PHE A 185 -20.15 -8.71 -29.38
C PHE A 185 -20.21 -10.25 -29.42
N LYS A 186 -19.62 -10.84 -30.46
CA LYS A 186 -19.67 -12.29 -30.73
C LYS A 186 -18.32 -12.97 -30.72
N GLY A 187 -17.25 -12.24 -31.04
CA GLY A 187 -15.97 -12.83 -31.35
C GLY A 187 -14.86 -11.81 -31.51
N VAL A 188 -13.70 -12.30 -31.95
CA VAL A 188 -12.54 -11.46 -32.29
C VAL A 188 -11.90 -11.96 -33.57
N VAL A 189 -11.31 -11.07 -34.36
CA VAL A 189 -10.43 -11.42 -35.47
C VAL A 189 -9.00 -11.43 -34.94
N ASP A 190 -8.30 -12.55 -35.08
CA ASP A 190 -6.87 -12.65 -34.80
C ASP A 190 -6.08 -12.09 -35.97
N LEU A 191 -5.35 -11.00 -35.73
CA LEU A 191 -4.59 -10.30 -36.77
C LEU A 191 -3.35 -11.07 -37.23
N LEU A 192 -2.87 -12.06 -36.47
CA LEU A 192 -1.72 -12.87 -36.86
C LEU A 192 -2.13 -13.92 -37.89
N THR A 193 -3.21 -14.67 -37.60
CA THR A 193 -3.74 -15.71 -38.50
C THR A 193 -4.65 -15.16 -39.59
N GLY A 194 -5.22 -13.96 -39.40
CA GLY A 194 -6.22 -13.39 -40.31
C GLY A 194 -7.59 -14.09 -40.24
N LYS A 195 -7.85 -14.82 -39.15
CA LYS A 195 -9.07 -15.60 -38.96
C LYS A 195 -9.98 -14.99 -37.90
N ALA A 196 -11.29 -15.09 -38.11
CA ALA A 196 -12.29 -14.65 -37.15
C ALA A 196 -12.69 -15.80 -36.22
N ILE A 197 -12.55 -15.60 -34.92
CA ILE A 197 -12.88 -16.55 -33.86
C ILE A 197 -14.22 -16.13 -33.24
N VAL A 198 -15.22 -17.01 -33.32
CA VAL A 198 -16.53 -16.81 -32.70
C VAL A 198 -16.77 -17.92 -31.69
N TRP A 199 -17.01 -17.54 -30.43
CA TRP A 199 -17.26 -18.50 -29.35
C TRP A 199 -18.70 -18.98 -29.34
N ASP A 200 -18.88 -20.25 -28.98
CA ASP A 200 -20.20 -20.83 -28.76
C ASP A 200 -20.72 -20.49 -27.35
N ASP A 201 -21.86 -19.80 -27.29
CA ASP A 201 -22.55 -19.48 -26.05
C ASP A 201 -23.03 -20.75 -25.32
N ALA A 202 -23.37 -21.83 -26.05
CA ALA A 202 -23.86 -23.08 -25.47
C ALA A 202 -22.80 -23.82 -24.65
N THR A 203 -21.51 -23.68 -25.02
CA THR A 203 -20.40 -24.30 -24.28
C THR A 203 -19.75 -23.37 -23.27
N GLN A 204 -20.35 -22.18 -23.03
CA GLN A 204 -19.78 -21.13 -22.19
C GLN A 204 -18.35 -20.79 -22.63
N GLY A 205 -18.13 -20.73 -23.95
CA GLY A 205 -16.84 -20.41 -24.56
C GLY A 205 -15.80 -21.52 -24.56
N LYS A 206 -16.10 -22.75 -24.12
CA LYS A 206 -15.11 -23.85 -24.20
C LYS A 206 -14.71 -24.21 -25.62
N SER A 207 -15.63 -24.06 -26.56
CA SER A 207 -15.39 -24.25 -28.00
C SER A 207 -15.57 -22.93 -28.75
N TYR A 208 -14.83 -22.79 -29.85
CA TYR A 208 -15.01 -21.71 -30.80
C TYR A 208 -15.04 -22.25 -32.22
N HIS A 209 -15.51 -21.41 -33.14
CA HIS A 209 -15.51 -21.67 -34.57
C HIS A 209 -14.68 -20.61 -35.28
N GLU A 210 -13.82 -21.04 -36.19
CA GLU A 210 -13.16 -20.14 -37.11
C GLU A 210 -14.07 -19.87 -38.31
N ILE A 211 -14.29 -18.60 -38.59
CA ILE A 211 -15.04 -18.13 -39.76
C ILE A 211 -14.16 -17.19 -40.59
N PRO A 212 -14.49 -16.96 -41.88
CA PRO A 212 -13.90 -15.87 -42.64
C PRO A 212 -14.15 -14.52 -41.96
N VAL A 213 -13.24 -13.57 -42.16
CA VAL A 213 -13.40 -12.20 -41.64
C VAL A 213 -14.73 -11.61 -42.14
N PRO A 214 -15.59 -11.08 -41.25
CA PRO A 214 -16.84 -10.43 -41.64
C PRO A 214 -16.60 -9.30 -42.64
N GLU A 215 -17.48 -9.16 -43.64
CA GLU A 215 -17.32 -8.20 -44.75
C GLU A 215 -17.17 -6.76 -44.26
N ASP A 216 -17.84 -6.39 -43.17
CA ASP A 216 -17.78 -5.07 -42.54
C ASP A 216 -16.46 -4.76 -41.83
N LEU A 217 -15.63 -5.79 -41.57
CA LEU A 217 -14.35 -5.66 -40.87
C LEU A 217 -13.14 -5.85 -41.78
N VAL A 218 -13.31 -6.24 -43.05
CA VAL A 218 -12.19 -6.55 -43.96
C VAL A 218 -11.20 -5.39 -44.07
N ASP A 219 -11.68 -4.18 -44.33
CA ASP A 219 -10.82 -2.99 -44.47
C ASP A 219 -10.13 -2.62 -43.16
N THR A 220 -10.88 -2.68 -42.06
CA THR A 220 -10.36 -2.42 -40.70
C THR A 220 -9.26 -3.42 -40.33
N VAL A 221 -9.49 -4.71 -40.60
CA VAL A 221 -8.52 -5.78 -40.32
C VAL A 221 -7.27 -5.62 -41.17
N ALA A 222 -7.41 -5.25 -42.45
CA ALA A 222 -6.27 -4.97 -43.32
C ALA A 222 -5.42 -3.81 -42.80
N GLU A 223 -6.06 -2.69 -42.42
CA GLU A 223 -5.37 -1.51 -41.85
C GLU A 223 -4.61 -1.86 -40.57
N TRP A 224 -5.26 -2.54 -39.62
CA TRP A 224 -4.64 -2.88 -38.34
C TRP A 224 -3.61 -4.00 -38.44
N ARG A 225 -3.78 -4.92 -39.39
CA ARG A 225 -2.75 -5.92 -39.71
C ARG A 225 -1.50 -5.23 -40.28
N GLN A 226 -1.67 -4.26 -41.18
CA GLN A 226 -0.53 -3.49 -41.69
C GLN A 226 0.20 -2.77 -40.54
N LYS A 227 -0.52 -2.08 -39.65
CA LYS A 227 0.08 -1.43 -38.46
C LYS A 227 0.80 -2.42 -37.53
N LEU A 228 0.25 -3.62 -37.36
CA LEU A 228 0.87 -4.70 -36.59
C LEU A 228 2.21 -5.11 -37.21
N VAL A 229 2.21 -5.39 -38.52
CA VAL A 229 3.41 -5.80 -39.26
C VAL A 229 4.46 -4.69 -39.24
N GLU A 230 4.06 -3.43 -39.47
CA GLU A 230 4.93 -2.25 -39.36
C GLU A 230 5.59 -2.15 -37.98
N SER A 231 4.80 -2.30 -36.92
CA SER A 231 5.31 -2.25 -35.54
C SER A 231 6.32 -3.38 -35.31
N VAL A 232 5.97 -4.62 -35.68
CA VAL A 232 6.86 -5.77 -35.51
C VAL A 232 8.16 -5.61 -36.30
N ALA A 233 8.08 -5.10 -37.52
CA ALA A 233 9.24 -4.83 -38.37
C ALA A 233 10.14 -3.73 -37.79
N GLU A 234 9.57 -2.65 -37.22
CA GLU A 234 10.34 -1.57 -36.58
C GLU A 234 11.22 -2.08 -35.41
N TYR A 235 10.83 -3.18 -34.76
CA TYR A 235 11.58 -3.74 -33.64
C TYR A 235 12.77 -4.61 -34.04
N ASP A 236 12.77 -5.20 -35.24
CA ASP A 236 13.77 -6.16 -35.68
C ASP A 236 14.29 -5.84 -37.08
N ASP A 237 15.58 -5.49 -37.17
CA ASP A 237 16.22 -5.04 -38.42
C ASP A 237 16.04 -6.04 -39.58
N ALA A 238 16.04 -7.36 -39.30
CA ALA A 238 15.89 -8.37 -40.34
C ALA A 238 14.45 -8.45 -40.87
N LEU A 239 13.46 -8.25 -40.01
CA LEU A 239 12.06 -8.12 -40.45
C LEU A 239 11.80 -6.79 -41.14
N LEU A 240 12.51 -5.72 -40.76
CA LEU A 240 12.41 -4.42 -41.43
C LEU A 240 12.88 -4.50 -42.89
N GLU A 241 14.00 -5.17 -43.17
CA GLU A 241 14.47 -5.41 -44.54
C GLU A 241 13.42 -6.19 -45.36
N LYS A 242 12.89 -7.29 -44.81
CA LYS A 242 11.82 -8.07 -45.45
C LYS A 242 10.56 -7.24 -45.71
N PHE A 243 10.18 -6.38 -44.78
CA PHE A 243 9.00 -5.52 -44.91
C PHE A 243 9.14 -4.52 -46.07
N PHE A 244 10.33 -3.97 -46.30
CA PHE A 244 10.57 -3.06 -47.44
C PHE A 244 10.55 -3.79 -48.79
N ASP A 245 10.97 -5.06 -48.83
CA ASP A 245 10.93 -5.88 -50.03
C ASP A 245 9.49 -6.35 -50.33
N ASP A 246 8.84 -6.98 -49.36
CA ASP A 246 7.46 -7.48 -49.42
C ASP A 246 6.87 -7.65 -48.00
N PRO A 247 5.92 -6.80 -47.58
CA PRO A 247 5.26 -6.91 -46.27
C PRO A 247 4.61 -8.27 -46.00
N ASP A 248 4.14 -8.96 -47.04
CA ASP A 248 3.47 -10.26 -46.92
C ASP A 248 4.46 -11.43 -46.77
N SER A 249 5.76 -11.17 -46.88
CA SER A 249 6.81 -12.18 -46.72
C SER A 249 7.08 -12.58 -45.26
N ILE A 250 6.61 -11.78 -44.30
CA ILE A 250 6.81 -12.00 -42.87
C ILE A 250 5.82 -13.06 -42.36
N THR A 251 6.34 -14.17 -41.84
CA THR A 251 5.47 -15.27 -41.39
C THR A 251 4.92 -15.05 -39.99
N ARG A 252 3.85 -15.78 -39.65
CA ARG A 252 3.26 -15.79 -38.30
C ARG A 252 4.29 -16.12 -37.23
N GLU A 253 5.09 -17.15 -37.47
CA GLU A 253 6.08 -17.64 -36.51
C GLU A 253 7.16 -16.59 -36.25
N GLU A 254 7.60 -15.89 -37.31
CA GLU A 254 8.54 -14.78 -37.20
C GLU A 254 7.95 -13.63 -36.38
N MET A 255 6.70 -13.23 -36.66
CA MET A 255 6.01 -12.21 -35.86
C MET A 255 5.90 -12.60 -34.39
N MET A 256 5.50 -13.84 -34.09
CA MET A 256 5.32 -14.30 -32.71
C MET A 256 6.63 -14.24 -31.90
N VAL A 257 7.76 -14.60 -32.50
CA VAL A 257 9.08 -14.52 -31.85
C VAL A 257 9.45 -13.07 -31.53
N VAL A 258 9.26 -12.16 -32.49
CA VAL A 258 9.60 -10.74 -32.32
C VAL A 258 8.67 -10.05 -31.32
N ILE A 259 7.36 -10.32 -31.38
CA ILE A 259 6.38 -9.83 -30.40
C ILE A 259 6.78 -10.28 -28.99
N ARG A 260 7.10 -11.58 -28.81
CA ARG A 260 7.54 -12.09 -27.50
C ARG A 260 8.76 -11.32 -26.98
N LYS A 261 9.78 -11.13 -27.82
CA LYS A 261 10.99 -10.39 -27.46
C LYS A 261 10.66 -8.94 -27.05
N ALA A 262 9.86 -8.25 -27.86
CA ALA A 262 9.47 -6.87 -27.61
C ALA A 262 8.61 -6.70 -26.33
N VAL A 263 7.81 -7.70 -25.99
CA VAL A 263 7.02 -7.75 -24.74
C VAL A 263 7.93 -7.88 -23.53
N ILE A 264 8.89 -8.81 -23.57
CA ILE A 264 9.86 -9.03 -22.48
C ILE A 264 10.71 -7.76 -22.26
N ASP A 265 11.07 -7.07 -23.33
CA ASP A 265 11.82 -5.81 -23.29
C ASP A 265 10.95 -4.58 -22.92
N MET A 266 9.64 -4.79 -22.69
CA MET A 266 8.62 -3.78 -22.39
C MET A 266 8.54 -2.63 -23.42
N LYS A 267 8.90 -2.92 -24.68
CA LYS A 267 8.76 -1.97 -25.79
C LYS A 267 7.40 -2.06 -26.46
N PHE A 268 6.74 -3.19 -26.30
CA PHE A 268 5.45 -3.52 -26.90
C PHE A 268 4.46 -3.91 -25.81
N SER A 269 3.24 -3.38 -25.90
CA SER A 269 2.12 -3.76 -25.05
C SER A 269 1.02 -4.39 -25.94
N PRO A 270 1.02 -5.73 -26.13
CA PRO A 270 0.04 -6.40 -26.96
C PRO A 270 -1.36 -6.17 -26.43
N VAL A 271 -2.30 -5.77 -27.28
CA VAL A 271 -3.69 -5.52 -26.88
C VAL A 271 -4.61 -6.58 -27.45
N MET A 272 -5.30 -7.27 -26.55
CA MET A 272 -6.34 -8.27 -26.83
C MET A 272 -7.66 -7.79 -26.23
N CYS A 273 -8.79 -8.40 -26.62
CA CYS A 273 -10.09 -8.00 -26.11
C CYS A 273 -11.04 -9.16 -25.87
N GLY A 274 -12.07 -8.92 -25.05
CA GLY A 274 -13.09 -9.90 -24.77
C GLY A 274 -14.11 -9.46 -23.74
N SER A 275 -14.93 -10.42 -23.31
CA SER A 275 -15.86 -10.26 -22.22
C SER A 275 -15.73 -11.47 -21.29
N ALA A 276 -15.09 -11.26 -20.15
CA ALA A 276 -15.04 -12.26 -19.10
C ALA A 276 -16.44 -12.61 -18.57
N PHE A 277 -17.38 -11.66 -18.59
CA PHE A 277 -18.76 -11.91 -18.18
C PHE A 277 -19.49 -12.84 -19.15
N LYS A 278 -19.37 -12.59 -20.46
CA LYS A 278 -20.00 -13.39 -21.53
C LYS A 278 -19.19 -14.60 -21.96
N ASN A 279 -18.09 -14.93 -21.27
CA ASN A 279 -17.27 -16.12 -21.55
C ASN A 279 -16.53 -16.11 -22.91
N LYS A 280 -16.15 -14.93 -23.41
CA LYS A 280 -15.54 -14.73 -24.73
C LYS A 280 -14.17 -14.05 -24.60
N GLY A 281 -13.14 -14.57 -25.26
CA GLY A 281 -11.81 -13.94 -25.35
C GLY A 281 -10.80 -14.27 -24.24
N VAL A 282 -11.23 -14.81 -23.09
CA VAL A 282 -10.32 -15.15 -21.98
C VAL A 282 -9.35 -16.27 -22.36
N GLN A 283 -9.79 -17.22 -23.19
CA GLN A 283 -9.01 -18.34 -23.71
C GLN A 283 -7.89 -17.84 -24.61
N SER A 284 -8.21 -16.97 -25.58
CA SER A 284 -7.19 -16.34 -26.42
C SER A 284 -6.22 -15.49 -25.62
N MET A 285 -6.69 -14.80 -24.58
CA MET A 285 -5.81 -14.09 -23.65
C MET A 285 -4.84 -15.06 -22.95
N LEU A 286 -5.31 -16.23 -22.45
CA LEU A 286 -4.45 -17.27 -21.86
C LEU A 286 -3.41 -17.80 -22.86
N ASP A 287 -3.78 -17.97 -24.12
CA ASP A 287 -2.85 -18.34 -25.17
C ASP A 287 -1.79 -17.24 -25.40
N GLY A 288 -2.21 -15.98 -25.38
CA GLY A 288 -1.31 -14.81 -25.40
C GLY A 288 -0.35 -14.76 -24.21
N VAL A 289 -0.82 -15.13 -23.01
CA VAL A 289 0.03 -15.26 -21.81
C VAL A 289 1.11 -16.32 -22.04
N MET A 290 0.77 -17.48 -22.61
CA MET A 290 1.77 -18.53 -22.86
C MET A 290 2.76 -18.12 -23.95
N ALA A 291 2.25 -17.52 -25.03
CA ALA A 291 3.03 -17.11 -26.19
C ALA A 291 3.99 -15.95 -25.89
N TYR A 292 3.53 -14.91 -25.19
CA TYR A 292 4.24 -13.63 -25.13
C TYR A 292 4.81 -13.27 -23.75
N LEU A 293 4.20 -13.71 -22.65
CA LEU A 293 4.73 -13.38 -21.32
C LEU A 293 5.96 -14.23 -20.96
N PRO A 294 6.88 -13.68 -20.15
CA PRO A 294 8.13 -14.33 -19.81
C PRO A 294 7.94 -15.57 -18.93
N SER A 295 8.88 -16.49 -19.08
CA SER A 295 9.20 -17.49 -18.06
C SER A 295 10.23 -16.92 -17.07
N PRO A 296 10.45 -17.55 -15.90
CA PRO A 296 11.53 -17.15 -14.99
C PRO A 296 12.93 -17.13 -15.62
N LEU A 297 13.13 -17.87 -16.73
CA LEU A 297 14.40 -17.89 -17.47
C LEU A 297 14.58 -16.68 -18.39
N ASP A 298 13.48 -16.06 -18.80
CA ASP A 298 13.49 -14.89 -19.68
C ASP A 298 13.70 -13.59 -18.88
N MET A 299 13.47 -13.65 -17.56
CA MET A 299 13.70 -12.51 -16.67
C MET A 299 15.19 -12.39 -16.33
N PRO A 300 15.70 -11.16 -16.11
CA PRO A 300 17.03 -10.96 -15.59
C PRO A 300 17.25 -11.77 -14.29
N PRO A 301 18.40 -12.44 -14.14
CA PRO A 301 18.75 -13.11 -12.89
C PRO A 301 18.65 -12.17 -11.70
N ILE A 302 18.25 -12.71 -10.55
CA ILE A 302 18.07 -11.87 -9.37
C ILE A 302 19.44 -11.41 -8.85
N ILE A 303 19.53 -10.11 -8.55
CA ILE A 303 20.71 -9.48 -7.96
C ILE A 303 20.41 -9.19 -6.50
N GLY A 304 21.37 -9.46 -5.63
CA GLY A 304 21.32 -9.06 -4.23
C GLY A 304 22.70 -8.71 -3.70
N THR A 305 22.75 -8.19 -2.49
CA THR A 305 24.01 -7.80 -1.83
C THR A 305 24.37 -8.85 -0.78
N ASN A 306 25.60 -9.32 -0.78
CA ASN A 306 26.08 -10.18 0.30
C ASN A 306 26.32 -9.31 1.56
N PRO A 307 25.66 -9.60 2.70
CA PRO A 307 25.77 -8.77 3.90
C PRO A 307 27.15 -8.82 4.57
N ASP A 308 27.94 -9.87 4.31
CA ASP A 308 29.28 -10.03 4.92
C ASP A 308 30.37 -9.28 4.13
N THR A 309 30.22 -9.16 2.80
CA THR A 309 31.22 -8.54 1.92
C THR A 309 30.79 -7.19 1.32
N ASN A 310 29.49 -6.88 1.37
CA ASN A 310 28.84 -5.76 0.65
C ASN A 310 29.03 -5.79 -0.88
N GLU A 311 29.36 -6.95 -1.45
CA GLU A 311 29.46 -7.13 -2.89
C GLU A 311 28.12 -7.59 -3.48
N GLU A 312 27.84 -7.17 -4.72
CA GLU A 312 26.69 -7.66 -5.47
C GLU A 312 26.93 -9.09 -5.95
N GLU A 313 25.96 -9.96 -5.71
CA GLU A 313 25.95 -11.33 -6.21
C GLU A 313 24.72 -11.58 -7.07
N VAL A 314 24.93 -12.34 -8.15
CA VAL A 314 23.88 -12.75 -9.08
C VAL A 314 23.48 -14.20 -8.80
N ARG A 315 22.18 -14.46 -8.72
CA ARG A 315 21.62 -15.81 -8.59
C ARG A 315 20.83 -16.19 -9.82
N GLN A 316 21.29 -17.24 -10.49
CA GLN A 316 20.65 -17.79 -11.67
C GLN A 316 19.41 -18.61 -11.27
N PRO A 317 18.30 -18.53 -12.03
CA PRO A 317 17.07 -19.27 -11.79
C PRO A 317 17.23 -20.75 -12.12
N THR A 318 18.02 -21.46 -11.31
CA THR A 318 18.31 -22.89 -11.47
C THR A 318 18.22 -23.60 -10.13
N THR A 319 17.88 -24.88 -10.16
CA THR A 319 17.84 -25.74 -8.98
C THR A 319 19.22 -26.01 -8.37
N ASP A 320 20.27 -25.81 -9.16
CA ASP A 320 21.65 -26.19 -8.81
C ASP A 320 22.41 -25.00 -8.16
N ALA A 321 21.83 -23.80 -8.23
CA ALA A 321 22.32 -22.61 -7.54
C ALA A 321 21.97 -22.63 -6.03
N PRO A 322 22.68 -21.87 -5.18
CA PRO A 322 22.34 -21.73 -3.76
C PRO A 322 20.91 -21.23 -3.55
N PHE A 323 20.23 -21.67 -2.49
CA PHE A 323 18.86 -21.27 -2.23
C PHE A 323 18.75 -19.76 -1.95
N SER A 324 17.82 -19.11 -2.65
CA SER A 324 17.43 -17.72 -2.40
C SER A 324 15.95 -17.51 -2.67
N ALA A 325 15.21 -17.02 -1.68
CA ALA A 325 13.79 -16.71 -1.79
C ALA A 325 13.43 -15.40 -1.10
N LEU A 326 12.37 -14.74 -1.60
CA LEU A 326 11.80 -13.54 -1.01
C LEU A 326 10.46 -13.87 -0.35
N ALA A 327 10.34 -13.60 0.94
CA ALA A 327 9.06 -13.63 1.65
C ALA A 327 8.26 -12.36 1.29
N PHE A 328 7.15 -12.49 0.56
CA PHE A 328 6.42 -11.31 0.05
C PHE A 328 5.05 -11.11 0.70
N LYS A 329 4.53 -12.12 1.39
CA LYS A 329 3.24 -12.02 2.09
C LYS A 329 3.23 -12.94 3.31
N ILE A 330 2.77 -12.41 4.44
CA ILE A 330 2.41 -13.17 5.64
C ILE A 330 0.89 -13.16 5.76
N ALA A 331 0.30 -14.31 6.05
CA ALA A 331 -1.12 -14.43 6.31
C ALA A 331 -1.36 -15.38 7.48
N THR A 332 -2.38 -15.10 8.28
CA THR A 332 -2.81 -16.00 9.35
C THR A 332 -3.95 -16.89 8.86
N ASP A 333 -3.73 -18.20 8.85
CA ASP A 333 -4.75 -19.20 8.55
C ASP A 333 -5.30 -19.82 9.84
N PRO A 334 -6.64 -19.98 9.98
CA PRO A 334 -7.25 -20.55 11.19
C PRO A 334 -6.83 -22.00 11.51
N PHE A 335 -6.46 -22.80 10.50
CA PHE A 335 -6.16 -24.22 10.63
C PHE A 335 -4.67 -24.51 10.72
N VAL A 336 -3.85 -23.82 9.90
CA VAL A 336 -2.41 -24.09 9.81
C VAL A 336 -1.54 -23.03 10.50
N GLY A 337 -2.15 -21.95 11.00
CA GLY A 337 -1.45 -20.87 11.69
C GLY A 337 -0.81 -19.88 10.71
N ARG A 338 0.38 -19.38 11.03
CA ARG A 338 1.07 -18.39 10.19
C ARG A 338 1.61 -19.04 8.90
N LEU A 339 1.16 -18.50 7.77
CA LEU A 339 1.63 -18.80 6.43
C LEU A 339 2.58 -17.69 5.97
N CYS A 340 3.75 -18.10 5.46
CA CYS A 340 4.67 -17.20 4.76
C CYS A 340 4.68 -17.61 3.29
N PHE A 341 4.25 -16.71 2.42
CA PHE A 341 4.36 -16.87 0.99
C PHE A 341 5.73 -16.38 0.54
N PHE A 342 6.40 -17.19 -0.26
CA PHE A 342 7.71 -16.85 -0.81
C PHE A 342 7.81 -17.18 -2.29
N ARG A 343 8.57 -16.32 -2.97
CA ARG A 343 9.05 -16.51 -4.33
C ARG A 343 10.44 -17.12 -4.28
N CYS A 344 10.60 -18.34 -4.79
CA CYS A 344 11.91 -18.96 -4.91
C CYS A 344 12.58 -18.45 -6.20
N TYR A 345 13.70 -17.74 -6.07
CA TYR A 345 14.44 -17.26 -7.25
C TYR A 345 15.53 -18.23 -7.69
N SER A 346 16.16 -18.95 -6.75
CA SER A 346 17.20 -19.92 -7.07
C SER A 346 17.30 -21.02 -6.00
N GLY A 347 17.85 -22.18 -6.40
CA GLY A 347 17.98 -23.36 -5.56
C GLY A 347 16.66 -24.09 -5.32
N VAL A 348 16.62 -24.85 -4.23
CA VAL A 348 15.49 -25.71 -3.84
C VAL A 348 15.28 -25.61 -2.34
N LEU A 349 14.03 -25.52 -1.92
CA LEU A 349 13.61 -25.63 -0.52
C LEU A 349 12.86 -26.93 -0.31
N GLU A 350 13.37 -27.80 0.57
CA GLU A 350 12.67 -29.03 0.97
C GLU A 350 11.79 -28.82 2.20
N ALA A 351 10.64 -29.49 2.25
CA ALA A 351 9.78 -29.47 3.41
C ALA A 351 10.49 -30.08 4.63
N GLY A 352 10.37 -29.44 5.79
CA GLY A 352 11.00 -29.87 7.04
C GLY A 352 12.44 -29.36 7.24
N SER A 353 13.00 -28.64 6.26
CA SER A 353 14.36 -28.10 6.28
C SER A 353 14.46 -26.74 7.00
N TYR A 354 15.68 -26.19 7.03
CA TYR A 354 15.99 -24.91 7.65
C TYR A 354 16.43 -23.90 6.60
N VAL A 355 15.96 -22.67 6.73
CA VAL A 355 16.39 -21.51 5.95
C VAL A 355 17.07 -20.50 6.87
N PHE A 356 17.95 -19.68 6.33
CA PHE A 356 18.58 -18.57 7.03
C PHE A 356 17.85 -17.27 6.70
N ASN A 357 17.38 -16.55 7.72
CA ASN A 357 16.80 -15.23 7.55
C ASN A 357 17.90 -14.17 7.70
N ASN A 358 18.21 -13.47 6.61
CA ASN A 358 19.30 -12.49 6.59
C ASN A 358 19.02 -11.24 7.44
N ARG A 359 17.76 -10.91 7.73
CA ARG A 359 17.41 -9.78 8.61
C ARG A 359 17.67 -10.09 10.09
N THR A 360 17.32 -11.31 10.52
CA THR A 360 17.41 -11.70 11.94
C THR A 360 18.69 -12.47 12.27
N GLU A 361 19.45 -12.85 11.24
CA GLU A 361 20.63 -13.70 11.31
C GLU A 361 20.38 -15.05 12.00
N LYS A 362 19.14 -15.56 11.88
CA LYS A 362 18.70 -16.80 12.55
C LYS A 362 18.25 -17.84 11.55
N LYS A 363 18.44 -19.11 11.95
CA LYS A 363 17.85 -20.25 11.26
C LYS A 363 16.38 -20.39 11.60
N GLU A 364 15.56 -20.48 10.58
CA GLU A 364 14.13 -20.68 10.65
C GLU A 364 13.78 -22.05 10.07
N ARG A 365 12.92 -22.81 10.75
CA ARG A 365 12.50 -24.12 10.27
C ARG A 365 11.21 -24.00 9.47
N ILE A 366 11.20 -24.48 8.23
CA ILE A 366 10.00 -24.56 7.41
C ILE A 366 9.44 -25.97 7.52
N SER A 367 8.48 -26.16 8.43
CA SER A 367 7.97 -27.49 8.79
C SER A 367 7.22 -28.17 7.66
N ARG A 368 6.41 -27.43 6.91
CA ARG A 368 5.66 -27.93 5.74
C ARG A 368 5.63 -26.86 4.66
N LEU A 369 5.62 -27.31 3.41
CA LEU A 369 5.39 -26.48 2.23
C LEU A 369 4.01 -26.78 1.66
N MET A 370 3.37 -25.75 1.13
CA MET A 370 2.02 -25.82 0.58
C MET A 370 1.94 -25.01 -0.70
N GLN A 371 1.28 -25.57 -1.70
CA GLN A 371 0.82 -24.86 -2.87
C GLN A 371 -0.62 -24.41 -2.63
N MET A 372 -0.82 -23.09 -2.68
CA MET A 372 -2.11 -22.48 -2.40
C MET A 372 -3.02 -22.53 -3.63
N HIS A 373 -4.30 -22.75 -3.37
CA HIS A 373 -5.37 -22.59 -4.33
C HIS A 373 -6.48 -21.79 -3.67
N SER A 374 -6.41 -20.45 -3.79
CA SER A 374 -7.18 -19.52 -2.98
C SER A 374 -7.02 -19.88 -1.49
N ASN A 375 -8.07 -20.39 -0.84
CA ASN A 375 -8.09 -20.78 0.57
C ASN A 375 -7.80 -22.28 0.84
N LYS A 376 -7.53 -23.09 -0.20
CA LYS A 376 -7.20 -24.52 -0.03
C LYS A 376 -5.69 -24.75 -0.06
N GLN A 377 -5.18 -25.48 0.92
CA GLN A 377 -3.76 -25.80 1.04
C GLN A 377 -3.47 -27.21 0.48
N ASN A 378 -2.61 -27.29 -0.55
CA ASN A 378 -2.13 -28.57 -1.07
C ASN A 378 -0.67 -28.79 -0.64
N PRO A 379 -0.37 -29.76 0.24
CA PRO A 379 1.00 -30.03 0.65
C PRO A 379 1.92 -30.38 -0.53
N ILE A 380 3.14 -29.85 -0.52
CA ILE A 380 4.19 -30.18 -1.49
C ILE A 380 5.48 -30.55 -0.75
N ASP A 381 6.29 -31.42 -1.35
CA ASP A 381 7.53 -31.90 -0.73
C ASP A 381 8.70 -30.92 -0.89
N ARG A 382 8.71 -30.14 -1.97
CA ARG A 382 9.76 -29.18 -2.29
C ARG A 382 9.23 -28.00 -3.11
N LEU A 383 9.92 -26.86 -3.00
CA LEU A 383 9.73 -25.68 -3.85
C LEU A 383 11.03 -25.43 -4.65
N GLU A 384 10.92 -25.30 -5.97
CA GLU A 384 12.06 -25.12 -6.87
C GLU A 384 12.20 -23.66 -7.34
N ALA A 385 13.38 -23.31 -7.89
CA ALA A 385 13.64 -22.02 -8.51
C ALA A 385 12.53 -21.63 -9.51
N GLY A 386 12.09 -20.37 -9.46
CA GLY A 386 11.04 -19.84 -10.32
C GLY A 386 9.61 -20.15 -9.84
N ASP A 387 9.41 -20.86 -8.74
CA ASP A 387 8.06 -21.20 -8.23
C ASP A 387 7.61 -20.28 -7.08
N ILE A 388 6.30 -20.30 -6.80
CA ILE A 388 5.68 -19.56 -5.69
C ILE A 388 4.95 -20.56 -4.79
N GLY A 389 5.20 -20.48 -3.48
CA GLY A 389 4.57 -21.37 -2.50
C GLY A 389 4.45 -20.72 -1.14
N ALA A 390 3.81 -21.42 -0.21
CA ALA A 390 3.66 -21.02 1.17
C ALA A 390 4.32 -22.03 2.13
N GLY A 391 4.94 -21.53 3.19
CA GLY A 391 5.55 -22.33 4.24
C GLY A 391 4.97 -22.03 5.61
N VAL A 392 4.96 -23.04 6.48
CA VAL A 392 4.49 -22.94 7.87
C VAL A 392 5.53 -23.44 8.87
N GLY A 393 5.44 -22.95 10.10
CA GLY A 393 6.28 -23.41 11.22
C GLY A 393 7.49 -22.53 11.53
N PHE A 394 7.64 -21.39 10.84
CA PHE A 394 8.65 -20.38 11.12
C PHE A 394 8.34 -19.58 12.40
N LYS A 395 9.37 -18.96 12.98
CA LYS A 395 9.26 -18.13 14.19
C LYS A 395 9.20 -16.63 13.86
N ASP A 396 10.20 -16.10 13.16
CA ASP A 396 10.35 -14.66 12.88
C ASP A 396 10.73 -14.44 11.41
N ILE A 397 9.76 -14.64 10.52
CA ILE A 397 9.84 -14.24 9.10
C ILE A 397 8.78 -13.18 8.88
N LYS A 398 9.18 -12.07 8.26
CA LYS A 398 8.31 -10.95 7.91
C LYS A 398 8.31 -10.73 6.40
N THR A 399 7.29 -10.01 5.93
CA THR A 399 7.24 -9.55 4.54
C THR A 399 8.46 -8.67 4.22
N GLY A 400 9.12 -8.97 3.11
CA GLY A 400 10.37 -8.34 2.66
C GLY A 400 11.63 -9.12 3.05
N ASP A 401 11.54 -10.14 3.91
CA ASP A 401 12.72 -10.90 4.33
C ASP A 401 13.28 -11.75 3.18
N THR A 402 14.61 -11.76 3.07
CA THR A 402 15.33 -12.65 2.16
C THR A 402 15.77 -13.92 2.91
N LEU A 403 15.35 -15.07 2.39
CA LEU A 403 15.63 -16.40 2.92
C LEU A 403 16.69 -17.08 2.04
N THR A 404 17.79 -17.54 2.64
CA THR A 404 18.90 -18.17 1.92
C THR A 404 19.44 -19.40 2.64
N ASP A 405 20.43 -20.06 2.02
CA ASP A 405 21.34 -20.94 2.75
C ASP A 405 22.27 -20.12 3.67
N GLU A 406 22.61 -20.67 4.84
CA GLU A 406 23.50 -20.02 5.83
C GLU A 406 24.91 -19.73 5.28
N LYS A 407 25.39 -20.57 4.37
CA LYS A 407 26.73 -20.43 3.76
C LYS A 407 26.77 -19.44 2.60
N ASN A 408 25.61 -19.12 2.02
CA ASN A 408 25.50 -18.34 0.80
C ASN A 408 24.48 -17.21 1.02
N LYS A 409 24.81 -16.33 1.96
CA LYS A 409 23.97 -15.19 2.33
C LYS A 409 23.77 -14.26 1.14
N LEU A 410 22.58 -13.69 1.06
CA LEU A 410 22.21 -12.72 0.04
C LEU A 410 21.04 -11.91 0.58
N VAL A 411 21.07 -10.60 0.42
CA VAL A 411 19.96 -9.71 0.72
C VAL A 411 19.43 -9.19 -0.60
N LEU A 412 18.17 -9.52 -0.91
CA LEU A 412 17.47 -8.96 -2.06
C LEU A 412 16.97 -7.56 -1.72
N GLU A 413 16.75 -6.75 -2.75
CA GLU A 413 16.19 -5.41 -2.60
C GLU A 413 14.87 -5.46 -1.81
N SER A 414 14.85 -4.76 -0.67
CA SER A 414 13.69 -4.70 0.21
C SER A 414 12.60 -3.81 -0.37
N MET A 415 11.34 -4.20 -0.18
CA MET A 415 10.20 -3.35 -0.51
C MET A 415 10.19 -2.12 0.40
N SER A 416 10.12 -0.93 -0.19
CA SER A 416 9.87 0.32 0.54
C SER A 416 8.36 0.50 0.68
N PHE A 417 7.88 0.59 1.92
CA PHE A 417 6.48 0.85 2.20
C PHE A 417 6.26 2.35 2.46
N PRO A 418 5.18 2.94 1.92
CA PRO A 418 4.84 4.34 2.19
C PRO A 418 4.43 4.55 3.65
N GLU A 419 4.61 5.77 4.16
CA GLU A 419 4.16 6.11 5.51
C GLU A 419 2.62 6.21 5.58
N PRO A 420 2.00 5.77 6.70
CA PRO A 420 0.55 5.83 6.87
C PRO A 420 0.04 7.26 6.97
N VAL A 421 -1.04 7.58 6.25
CA VAL A 421 -1.54 8.95 6.09
C VAL A 421 -2.71 9.31 7.00
N ILE A 422 -3.45 8.33 7.53
CA ILE A 422 -4.64 8.54 8.37
C ILE A 422 -4.49 7.71 9.66
N GLY A 423 -5.04 8.18 10.78
CA GLY A 423 -5.15 7.38 11.99
C GLY A 423 -6.46 7.57 12.76
N TYR A 424 -6.91 6.50 13.42
CA TYR A 424 -8.03 6.49 14.35
C TYR A 424 -7.58 6.14 15.76
N ALA A 425 -8.12 6.86 16.74
CA ALA A 425 -8.04 6.42 18.13
C ALA A 425 -8.99 5.23 18.31
N ILE A 426 -8.46 4.12 18.80
CA ILE A 426 -9.21 2.89 19.07
C ILE A 426 -9.13 2.54 20.55
N GLU A 427 -10.27 2.19 21.13
CA GLU A 427 -10.40 1.78 22.52
C GLU A 427 -11.18 0.47 22.64
N PRO A 428 -10.72 -0.49 23.46
CA PRO A 428 -11.45 -1.73 23.70
C PRO A 428 -12.73 -1.43 24.51
N LYS A 429 -13.86 -2.05 24.14
CA LYS A 429 -15.12 -1.85 24.89
C LYS A 429 -15.08 -2.45 26.30
N THR A 430 -14.31 -3.52 26.50
CA THR A 430 -14.22 -4.22 27.78
C THR A 430 -12.77 -4.48 28.18
N GLN A 431 -12.52 -4.67 29.49
CA GLN A 431 -11.19 -4.99 29.99
C GLN A 431 -10.64 -6.31 29.42
N ALA A 432 -11.52 -7.29 29.15
CA ALA A 432 -11.16 -8.56 28.54
C ALA A 432 -10.72 -8.43 27.08
N ASP A 433 -11.11 -7.33 26.42
CA ASP A 433 -10.73 -7.04 25.04
C ASP A 433 -9.39 -6.33 24.93
N VAL A 434 -8.84 -5.77 26.02
CA VAL A 434 -7.52 -5.10 26.02
C VAL A 434 -6.41 -6.07 25.57
N ASP A 435 -6.33 -7.25 26.19
CA ASP A 435 -5.31 -8.24 25.86
C ASP A 435 -5.49 -8.79 24.45
N LYS A 436 -6.75 -9.05 24.05
CA LYS A 436 -7.06 -9.54 22.70
C LYS A 436 -6.77 -8.49 21.63
N MET A 437 -7.04 -7.21 21.92
CA MET A 437 -6.76 -6.09 21.02
C MET A 437 -5.27 -6.00 20.75
N GLY A 438 -4.43 -6.08 21.79
CA GLY A 438 -2.97 -6.08 21.62
C GLY A 438 -2.48 -7.23 20.74
N MET A 439 -3.01 -8.45 20.96
CA MET A 439 -2.66 -9.62 20.13
C MET A 439 -3.17 -9.50 18.68
N ALA A 440 -4.37 -8.94 18.48
CA ALA A 440 -4.96 -8.75 17.16
C ALA A 440 -4.18 -7.71 16.34
N ILE A 441 -3.86 -6.55 16.94
CA ILE A 441 -3.05 -5.51 16.30
C ILE A 441 -1.68 -6.07 15.92
N ALA A 442 -1.02 -6.80 16.82
CA ALA A 442 0.30 -7.37 16.54
C ALA A 442 0.28 -8.30 15.31
N LYS A 443 -0.76 -9.12 15.16
CA LYS A 443 -0.93 -9.99 13.99
C LYS A 443 -1.25 -9.22 12.71
N LEU A 444 -2.13 -8.21 12.80
CA LEU A 444 -2.50 -7.39 11.64
C LEU A 444 -1.33 -6.54 11.13
N VAL A 445 -0.50 -6.01 12.03
CA VAL A 445 0.74 -5.30 11.68
C VAL A 445 1.79 -6.25 11.09
N GLU A 446 1.81 -7.53 11.51
CA GLU A 446 2.69 -8.55 10.90
C GLU A 446 2.27 -8.87 9.45
N GLU A 447 0.96 -8.87 9.16
CA GLU A 447 0.41 -9.05 7.81
C GLU A 447 0.60 -7.80 6.93
N ASP A 448 0.35 -6.61 7.49
CA ASP A 448 0.45 -5.31 6.80
C ASP A 448 1.42 -4.33 7.49
N PRO A 449 2.62 -4.10 6.93
CA PRO A 449 3.65 -3.21 7.45
C PRO A 449 3.31 -1.73 7.24
N THR A 450 2.27 -1.40 6.47
CA THR A 450 1.71 -0.03 6.42
C THR A 450 0.69 0.24 7.50
N LEU A 451 0.37 -0.74 8.32
CA LEU A 451 -0.36 -0.53 9.55
C LEU A 451 0.63 -0.19 10.66
N THR A 452 0.49 0.99 11.27
CA THR A 452 1.29 1.35 12.44
C THR A 452 0.40 1.60 13.64
N VAL A 453 0.89 1.23 14.82
CA VAL A 453 0.20 1.48 16.08
C VAL A 453 1.10 2.31 16.97
N GLN A 454 0.53 3.37 17.54
CA GLN A 454 1.21 4.21 18.51
C GLN A 454 0.29 4.41 19.70
N THR A 455 0.82 4.23 20.91
CA THR A 455 0.12 4.69 22.11
C THR A 455 0.48 6.14 22.32
N ASP A 456 -0.53 7.00 22.39
CA ASP A 456 -0.36 8.41 22.72
C ASP A 456 0.04 8.51 24.21
N PRO A 457 1.23 9.06 24.52
CA PRO A 457 1.72 9.16 25.89
C PRO A 457 0.93 10.17 26.74
N GLU A 458 0.19 11.10 26.13
CA GLU A 458 -0.59 12.14 26.83
C GLU A 458 -1.99 11.63 27.17
N THR A 459 -2.65 10.99 26.20
CA THR A 459 -4.03 10.50 26.38
C THR A 459 -4.12 9.05 26.84
N GLY A 460 -3.04 8.28 26.69
CA GLY A 460 -3.01 6.82 26.92
C GLY A 460 -3.78 6.03 25.86
N GLN A 461 -4.32 6.68 24.84
CA GLN A 461 -5.11 6.05 23.78
C GLN A 461 -4.21 5.32 22.78
N THR A 462 -4.73 4.24 22.20
CA THR A 462 -4.06 3.53 21.10
C THR A 462 -4.52 4.13 19.78
N VAL A 463 -3.59 4.69 19.01
CA VAL A 463 -3.85 5.25 17.68
C VAL A 463 -3.37 4.28 16.62
N LEU A 464 -4.31 3.80 15.80
CA LEU A 464 -4.08 2.92 14.67
C LEU A 464 -4.00 3.75 13.39
N ARG A 465 -2.88 3.69 12.66
CA ARG A 465 -2.67 4.44 11.42
C ARG A 465 -2.53 3.52 10.21
N GLY A 466 -3.10 3.93 9.08
CA GLY A 466 -3.11 3.17 7.83
C GLY A 466 -3.09 4.07 6.59
N MET A 467 -3.22 3.44 5.42
CA MET A 467 -3.09 4.08 4.10
C MET A 467 -4.32 4.89 3.65
N GLY A 468 -5.46 4.70 4.31
CA GLY A 468 -6.73 5.28 3.88
C GLY A 468 -7.85 4.96 4.88
N GLU A 469 -8.99 5.62 4.70
CA GLU A 469 -10.19 5.38 5.52
C GLU A 469 -10.74 3.97 5.31
N LEU A 470 -10.89 3.53 4.05
CA LEU A 470 -11.36 2.18 3.73
C LEU A 470 -10.38 1.11 4.25
N HIS A 471 -9.07 1.37 4.18
CA HIS A 471 -8.07 0.49 4.79
C HIS A 471 -8.35 0.32 6.29
N LEU A 472 -8.44 1.42 7.05
CA LEU A 472 -8.67 1.35 8.49
C LEU A 472 -10.03 0.76 8.87
N GLU A 473 -11.09 1.04 8.11
CA GLU A 473 -12.40 0.40 8.29
C GLU A 473 -12.31 -1.12 8.20
N ILE A 474 -11.62 -1.62 7.18
CA ILE A 474 -11.44 -3.07 6.97
C ILE A 474 -10.61 -3.66 8.10
N ILE A 475 -9.53 -3.00 8.52
CA ILE A 475 -8.73 -3.49 9.65
C ILE A 475 -9.56 -3.55 10.95
N ILE A 476 -10.37 -2.54 11.24
CA ILE A 476 -11.25 -2.51 12.42
C ILE A 476 -12.32 -3.61 12.31
N ASP A 477 -12.93 -3.81 11.14
CA ASP A 477 -13.90 -4.88 10.93
C ASP A 477 -13.26 -6.28 11.08
N ARG A 478 -12.06 -6.49 10.54
CA ARG A 478 -11.27 -7.72 10.74
C ARG A 478 -11.00 -7.97 12.22
N MET A 479 -10.63 -6.94 13.01
CA MET A 479 -10.48 -7.06 14.46
C MET A 479 -11.79 -7.54 15.13
N ARG A 480 -12.94 -7.03 14.68
CA ARG A 480 -14.24 -7.45 15.20
C ARG A 480 -14.61 -8.88 14.81
N ARG A 481 -14.48 -9.25 13.53
CA ARG A 481 -14.93 -10.56 13.02
C ARG A 481 -13.93 -11.69 13.30
N GLU A 482 -12.66 -11.50 12.95
CA GLU A 482 -11.63 -12.56 13.04
C GLU A 482 -11.14 -12.74 14.48
N PHE A 483 -10.94 -11.65 15.21
CA PHE A 483 -10.36 -11.68 16.55
C PHE A 483 -11.41 -11.53 17.67
N LYS A 484 -12.67 -11.28 17.32
CA LYS A 484 -13.79 -11.09 18.26
C LYS A 484 -13.49 -9.99 19.29
N VAL A 485 -12.88 -8.90 18.83
CA VAL A 485 -12.53 -7.73 19.65
C VAL A 485 -13.51 -6.60 19.34
N GLU A 486 -14.28 -6.20 20.35
CA GLU A 486 -15.19 -5.06 20.23
C GLU A 486 -14.44 -3.76 20.53
N ILE A 487 -14.43 -2.85 19.56
CA ILE A 487 -13.66 -1.60 19.60
C ILE A 487 -14.59 -0.41 19.43
N ASN A 488 -14.36 0.63 20.22
CA ASN A 488 -14.91 1.96 20.02
C ASN A 488 -13.92 2.79 19.21
N GLN A 489 -14.46 3.50 18.21
CA GLN A 489 -13.69 4.44 17.40
C GLN A 489 -13.86 5.84 17.97
N GLY A 490 -12.77 6.46 18.40
CA GLY A 490 -12.73 7.86 18.76
C GLY A 490 -12.55 8.75 17.54
N ALA A 491 -13.03 10.00 17.63
CA ALA A 491 -12.66 11.01 16.65
C ALA A 491 -11.12 11.22 16.68
N PRO A 492 -10.46 11.43 15.53
CA PRO A 492 -9.04 11.76 15.51
C PRO A 492 -8.78 12.97 16.42
N GLN A 493 -7.82 12.86 17.33
CA GLN A 493 -7.48 13.94 18.25
C GLN A 493 -6.29 14.73 17.70
N VAL A 494 -6.39 16.06 17.80
CA VAL A 494 -5.29 16.98 17.49
C VAL A 494 -4.53 17.21 18.78
N ALA A 495 -3.21 16.93 18.77
CA ALA A 495 -2.33 17.21 19.89
C ALA A 495 -2.04 18.71 19.97
N TYR A 496 -2.98 19.48 20.51
CA TYR A 496 -2.78 20.91 20.78
C TYR A 496 -1.73 21.11 21.87
N LYS A 497 -1.07 22.26 21.86
CA LYS A 497 -0.16 22.70 22.92
C LYS A 497 -0.54 24.09 23.40
N GLU A 498 0.03 24.52 24.51
CA GLU A 498 -0.12 25.89 25.03
C GLU A 498 1.22 26.64 25.00
N VAL A 499 1.18 27.96 24.90
CA VAL A 499 2.37 28.81 25.00
C VAL A 499 2.08 30.03 25.84
N LEU A 500 3.05 30.47 26.63
CA LEU A 500 2.97 31.71 27.40
C LEU A 500 3.52 32.87 26.56
N THR A 501 2.87 34.03 26.58
CA THR A 501 3.29 35.17 25.73
C THR A 501 3.79 36.37 26.51
N LYS A 502 3.54 36.42 27.82
CA LYS A 502 3.91 37.53 28.71
C LYS A 502 4.73 37.04 29.88
N LYS A 503 5.60 37.91 30.40
CA LYS A 503 6.31 37.69 31.66
C LYS A 503 5.44 38.13 32.84
N VAL A 504 5.44 37.33 33.90
CA VAL A 504 4.69 37.57 35.14
C VAL A 504 5.57 37.23 36.32
N GLU A 505 5.73 38.19 37.23
CA GLU A 505 6.30 37.95 38.55
C GLU A 505 5.21 37.49 39.51
N HIS A 506 5.46 36.41 40.24
CA HIS A 506 4.51 35.85 41.19
C HIS A 506 5.20 35.38 42.47
N ARG A 507 4.51 35.54 43.60
CA ARG A 507 4.92 34.97 44.89
C ARG A 507 3.91 33.92 45.31
N GLU A 508 4.40 32.70 45.53
CA GLU A 508 3.58 31.60 46.01
C GLU A 508 4.10 31.09 47.35
N THR A 509 3.18 30.94 48.31
CA THR A 509 3.49 30.39 49.63
C THR A 509 2.62 29.15 49.90
N TYR A 510 3.26 28.01 50.08
CA TYR A 510 2.63 26.79 50.56
C TYR A 510 2.79 26.70 52.08
N LYS A 511 1.68 26.87 52.82
CA LYS A 511 1.65 26.70 54.28
C LYS A 511 0.50 25.77 54.66
N LYS A 512 0.82 24.60 55.22
CA LYS A 512 -0.17 23.68 55.80
C LYS A 512 0.24 23.19 57.17
N GLN A 513 -0.71 23.22 58.09
CA GLN A 513 -0.57 22.67 59.43
C GLN A 513 -1.56 21.52 59.59
N THR A 514 -1.21 20.35 59.06
CA THR A 514 -1.83 19.07 59.45
C THR A 514 -1.23 18.65 60.79
N GLY A 515 -1.95 17.91 61.64
CA GLY A 515 -1.57 17.60 63.04
C GLY A 515 -0.24 16.85 63.31
N GLY A 516 0.74 16.88 62.40
CA GLY A 516 2.14 16.49 62.57
C GLY A 516 3.10 17.65 62.22
N ARG A 517 4.29 17.34 61.68
CA ARG A 517 5.30 18.33 61.25
C ARG A 517 4.69 19.34 60.27
N GLY A 518 4.95 20.64 60.45
CA GLY A 518 4.41 21.67 59.59
C GLY A 518 4.98 21.56 58.17
N LYS A 519 4.26 22.09 57.19
CA LYS A 519 4.73 22.19 55.80
C LYS A 519 4.82 23.65 55.39
N PHE A 520 6.00 24.08 54.96
CA PHE A 520 6.28 25.45 54.55
C PHE A 520 7.20 25.53 53.32
N GLY A 521 6.80 26.29 52.31
CA GLY A 521 7.65 26.70 51.19
C GLY A 521 7.18 28.02 50.61
N ASP A 522 8.08 28.98 50.40
CA ASP A 522 7.76 30.30 49.86
C ASP A 522 8.74 30.65 48.74
N ILE A 523 8.21 30.90 47.54
CA ILE A 523 8.99 31.16 46.33
C ILE A 523 8.50 32.44 45.65
N VAL A 524 9.44 33.21 45.11
CA VAL A 524 9.18 34.38 44.25
C VAL A 524 9.94 34.19 42.95
N PHE A 525 9.20 34.16 41.85
CA PHE A 525 9.73 33.82 40.54
C PHE A 525 9.09 34.67 39.44
N GLU A 526 9.81 34.79 38.32
CA GLU A 526 9.28 35.32 37.06
C GLU A 526 9.00 34.12 36.14
N LEU A 527 7.80 34.06 35.56
CA LEU A 527 7.37 33.07 34.58
C LEU A 527 7.10 33.76 33.24
N GLY A 528 7.56 33.19 32.14
CA GLY A 528 7.29 33.73 30.81
C GLY A 528 7.60 32.78 29.66
N PRO A 529 7.51 33.26 28.40
CA PRO A 529 7.97 32.51 27.23
C PRO A 529 9.44 32.14 27.36
N LYS A 530 9.81 31.02 26.73
CA LYS A 530 11.22 30.64 26.58
C LYS A 530 11.98 31.70 25.77
N GLU A 531 13.19 32.05 26.22
CA GLU A 531 14.02 33.08 25.56
C GLU A 531 15.10 32.47 24.68
N THR A 532 15.66 31.33 25.08
CA THR A 532 16.73 30.64 24.35
C THR A 532 16.12 29.67 23.33
N GLU A 533 16.43 29.82 22.04
CA GLU A 533 15.85 29.00 20.96
C GLU A 533 14.32 28.85 21.11
N PRO A 534 13.56 29.97 21.00
CA PRO A 534 12.12 30.00 21.30
C PRO A 534 11.29 29.04 20.45
N GLU A 535 11.82 28.63 19.29
CA GLU A 535 11.20 27.67 18.37
C GLU A 535 11.40 26.20 18.77
N LYS A 536 12.28 25.91 19.74
CA LYS A 536 12.45 24.54 20.27
C LYS A 536 11.67 24.36 21.56
N PRO A 537 10.93 23.26 21.72
CA PRO A 537 10.22 22.96 22.96
C PRO A 537 11.18 22.83 24.14
N GLY A 538 10.67 23.01 25.35
CA GLY A 538 11.39 22.69 26.58
C GLY A 538 11.32 23.76 27.67
N PHE A 539 11.86 23.39 28.82
CA PHE A 539 11.83 24.16 30.05
C PHE A 539 13.19 24.80 30.35
N GLU A 540 13.21 26.12 30.49
CA GLU A 540 14.41 26.88 30.88
C GLU A 540 14.27 27.32 32.34
N PHE A 541 15.20 26.89 33.21
CA PHE A 541 15.21 27.26 34.63
C PHE A 541 16.45 28.09 34.95
N ASP A 542 16.24 29.34 35.36
CA ASP A 542 17.28 30.26 35.80
C ASP A 542 17.24 30.42 37.33
N ASN A 543 18.32 30.02 37.99
CA ASN A 543 18.47 30.15 39.45
C ASN A 543 19.25 31.42 39.79
N ALA A 544 18.53 32.48 40.12
CA ALA A 544 19.06 33.77 40.53
C ALA A 544 19.01 33.99 42.07
N ILE A 545 18.90 32.93 42.87
CA ILE A 545 18.88 33.02 44.34
C ILE A 545 20.26 33.46 44.88
N VAL A 546 20.25 34.52 45.71
CA VAL A 546 21.45 35.09 46.36
C VAL A 546 21.32 34.98 47.89
N GLY A 547 22.43 34.81 48.61
CA GLY A 547 22.45 34.91 50.08
C GLY A 547 21.84 33.73 50.85
N GLY A 548 21.47 32.64 50.18
CA GLY A 548 20.97 31.43 50.84
C GLY A 548 19.54 31.54 51.38
N VAL A 549 18.74 32.50 50.89
CA VAL A 549 17.31 32.67 51.27
C VAL A 549 16.44 31.43 50.97
N ILE A 550 16.91 30.57 50.06
CA ILE A 550 16.45 29.20 49.87
C ILE A 550 17.69 28.29 49.85
N PRO A 551 17.77 27.24 50.69
CA PRO A 551 18.81 26.24 50.63
C PRO A 551 18.94 25.58 49.26
N ARG A 552 20.17 25.29 48.81
CA ARG A 552 20.45 24.70 47.49
C ARG A 552 19.75 23.37 47.25
N GLU A 553 19.51 22.60 48.31
CA GLU A 553 18.81 21.31 48.26
C GLU A 553 17.35 21.41 47.83
N PHE A 554 16.70 22.57 47.99
CA PHE A 554 15.30 22.77 47.59
C PHE A 554 15.16 23.32 46.17
N ILE A 555 16.24 23.73 45.51
CA ILE A 555 16.19 24.27 44.14
C ILE A 555 15.76 23.19 43.12
N ALA A 556 16.34 21.98 43.19
CA ALA A 556 15.98 20.90 42.29
C ALA A 556 14.50 20.45 42.43
N PRO A 557 13.94 20.31 43.64
CA PRO A 557 12.51 20.11 43.84
C PRO A 557 11.61 21.22 43.25
N ILE A 558 12.01 22.50 43.36
CA ILE A 558 11.27 23.62 42.74
C ILE A 558 11.27 23.47 41.22
N GLN A 559 12.45 23.24 40.63
CA GLN A 559 12.59 23.04 39.18
C GLN A 559 11.70 21.88 38.70
N LYS A 560 11.76 20.73 39.38
CA LYS A 560 10.93 19.56 39.08
C LYS A 560 9.44 19.89 39.18
N GLY A 561 9.03 20.67 40.18
CA GLY A 561 7.64 21.09 40.37
C GLY A 561 7.12 21.92 39.19
N PHE A 562 7.92 22.82 38.64
CA PHE A 562 7.58 23.57 37.43
C PHE A 562 7.56 22.68 36.18
N GLU A 563 8.57 21.82 36.01
CA GLU A 563 8.65 20.89 34.87
C GLU A 563 7.44 19.95 34.79
N GLU A 564 6.97 19.44 35.92
CA GLU A 564 5.76 18.61 35.96
C GLU A 564 4.48 19.43 35.79
N ALA A 565 4.44 20.67 36.28
CA ALA A 565 3.29 21.54 36.11
C ALA A 565 3.10 21.97 34.64
N MET A 566 4.19 22.10 33.88
CA MET A 566 4.20 22.43 32.45
C MET A 566 3.41 21.44 31.59
N LYS A 567 3.26 20.19 32.04
CA LYS A 567 2.49 19.15 31.34
C LYS A 567 0.98 19.45 31.27
N ASN A 568 0.46 20.28 32.17
CA ASN A 568 -0.95 20.65 32.22
C ASN A 568 -1.10 22.18 32.13
N GLY A 569 -1.34 22.68 30.93
CA GLY A 569 -1.45 24.11 30.65
C GLY A 569 -2.68 24.78 31.28
N PRO A 570 -2.64 26.12 31.47
CA PRO A 570 -3.69 26.89 32.13
C PRO A 570 -5.01 27.04 31.35
N LEU A 571 -5.03 26.86 30.02
CA LEU A 571 -6.23 27.11 29.21
C LEU A 571 -7.15 25.90 29.17
N ALA A 572 -6.70 24.81 28.57
CA ALA A 572 -7.47 23.60 28.31
C ALA A 572 -6.79 22.33 28.86
N GLY A 573 -5.66 22.49 29.55
CA GLY A 573 -4.91 21.39 30.15
C GLY A 573 -3.91 20.75 29.20
N PHE A 574 -3.68 21.33 28.02
CA PHE A 574 -2.68 20.81 27.08
C PHE A 574 -1.26 21.19 27.54
N PRO A 575 -0.24 20.40 27.20
CA PRO A 575 1.14 20.70 27.61
C PRO A 575 1.61 22.06 27.08
N VAL A 576 2.32 22.80 27.92
CA VAL A 576 2.98 24.03 27.49
C VAL A 576 4.22 23.65 26.68
N GLU A 577 4.38 24.21 25.47
CA GLU A 577 5.46 23.86 24.56
C GLU A 577 6.83 24.33 25.06
N GLY A 578 6.87 25.55 25.59
CA GLY A 578 8.10 26.19 26.07
C GLY A 578 7.81 27.22 27.14
N MET A 579 8.61 27.22 28.21
CA MET A 579 8.52 28.25 29.25
C MET A 579 9.87 28.49 29.91
N LYS A 580 10.08 29.72 30.39
CA LYS A 580 11.20 30.11 31.23
C LYS A 580 10.71 30.47 32.63
N VAL A 581 11.41 29.96 33.63
CA VAL A 581 11.21 30.32 35.04
C VAL A 581 12.51 30.84 35.60
N ARG A 582 12.47 32.07 36.12
CA ARG A 582 13.58 32.67 36.87
C ARG A 582 13.23 32.78 38.34
N LEU A 583 13.89 31.99 39.18
CA LEU A 583 13.73 32.00 40.62
C LEU A 583 14.72 32.97 41.25
N PHE A 584 14.27 34.03 41.91
CA PHE A 584 15.16 35.10 42.41
C PHE A 584 14.97 35.46 43.88
N HIS A 585 13.87 35.06 44.53
CA HIS A 585 13.66 35.28 45.97
C HIS A 585 12.77 34.20 46.58
N GLY A 586 12.69 34.14 47.90
CA GLY A 586 11.79 33.26 48.65
C GLY A 586 12.10 33.24 50.14
N SER A 587 11.50 32.29 50.86
CA SER A 587 11.82 32.04 52.26
C SER A 587 11.58 30.58 52.65
N TYR A 588 12.24 30.14 53.72
CA TYR A 588 12.09 28.79 54.27
C TYR A 588 12.02 28.83 55.80
N HIS A 589 11.59 27.74 56.42
CA HIS A 589 11.55 27.56 57.87
C HIS A 589 12.33 26.31 58.25
N ASP A 590 13.28 26.42 59.18
CA ASP A 590 14.27 25.36 59.48
C ASP A 590 13.66 24.01 59.88
N VAL A 591 12.43 24.01 60.44
CA VAL A 591 11.79 22.79 60.96
C VAL A 591 10.67 22.27 60.07
N ASP A 592 10.00 23.17 59.33
CA ASP A 592 8.75 22.89 58.62
C ASP A 592 8.91 22.90 57.09
N SER A 593 10.08 23.30 56.57
CA SER A 593 10.36 23.23 55.14
C SER A 593 10.91 21.86 54.75
N ASP A 594 10.32 21.29 53.70
CA ASP A 594 10.79 20.06 53.06
C ASP A 594 10.74 20.19 51.52
N ALA A 595 11.41 19.28 50.83
CA ALA A 595 11.49 19.27 49.36
C ALA A 595 10.10 19.22 48.70
N LEU A 596 9.18 18.44 49.28
CA LEU A 596 7.82 18.29 48.75
C LEU A 596 7.01 19.59 48.86
N SER A 597 7.20 20.37 49.92
CA SER A 597 6.51 21.64 50.15
C SER A 597 6.92 22.69 49.11
N PHE A 598 8.19 22.73 48.75
CA PHE A 598 8.70 23.59 47.67
C PHE A 598 8.27 23.12 46.28
N GLU A 599 8.23 21.81 46.03
CA GLU A 599 7.69 21.24 44.79
C GLU A 599 6.19 21.58 44.62
N LEU A 600 5.41 21.47 45.70
CA LEU A 600 3.98 21.83 45.70
C LEU A 600 3.76 23.34 45.57
N ALA A 601 4.62 24.17 46.17
CA ALA A 601 4.61 25.62 45.97
C ALA A 601 4.86 25.98 44.51
N ALA A 602 5.83 25.34 43.84
CA ALA A 602 6.09 25.53 42.42
C ALA A 602 4.89 25.16 41.55
N ARG A 603 4.26 24.00 41.79
CA ARG A 603 3.04 23.59 41.07
C ARG A 603 1.85 24.52 41.30
N GLY A 604 1.68 25.03 42.52
CA GLY A 604 0.65 26.01 42.85
C GLY A 604 0.89 27.36 42.16
N GLY A 605 2.12 27.85 42.26
CA GLY A 605 2.55 29.12 41.69
C GLY A 605 2.44 29.14 40.18
N PHE A 606 2.84 28.06 39.49
CA PHE A 606 2.62 27.92 38.05
C PHE A 606 1.14 28.07 37.70
N ARG A 607 0.24 27.42 38.44
CA ARG A 607 -1.20 27.40 38.14
C ARG A 607 -1.84 28.80 38.19
N GLU A 608 -1.37 29.66 39.07
CA GLU A 608 -1.85 31.05 39.21
C GLU A 608 -1.12 32.01 38.26
N ALA A 609 0.20 31.91 38.15
CA ALA A 609 1.00 32.78 37.30
C ALA A 609 0.77 32.53 35.80
N ALA A 610 0.65 31.27 35.38
CA ALA A 610 0.50 30.91 33.97
C ALA A 610 -0.80 31.45 33.35
N ARG A 611 -1.87 31.59 34.13
CA ARG A 611 -3.13 32.22 33.65
C ARG A 611 -2.95 33.71 33.33
N GLN A 612 -2.06 34.38 34.05
CA GLN A 612 -1.78 35.80 33.88
C GLN A 612 -0.72 36.05 32.78
N ALA A 613 0.06 35.03 32.44
CA ALA A 613 1.15 35.07 31.44
C ALA A 613 0.66 35.09 29.97
N GLY A 614 -0.60 35.44 29.73
CA GLY A 614 -1.22 35.51 28.41
C GLY A 614 -1.10 34.20 27.64
N PRO A 615 -1.61 33.07 28.16
CA PRO A 615 -1.49 31.80 27.49
C PRO A 615 -2.27 31.79 26.17
N LYS A 616 -1.73 31.12 25.15
CA LYS A 616 -2.37 30.90 23.85
C LYS A 616 -2.30 29.42 23.46
N LEU A 617 -3.25 29.00 22.64
CA LEU A 617 -3.31 27.65 22.10
C LEU A 617 -2.48 27.56 20.80
N LEU A 618 -1.79 26.45 20.63
CA LEU A 618 -1.03 26.08 19.44
C LEU A 618 -1.64 24.84 18.79
N GLU A 619 -1.75 24.84 17.46
CA GLU A 619 -2.12 23.67 16.66
C GLU A 619 -0.94 23.18 15.81
N PRO A 620 -0.85 21.87 15.54
CA PRO A 620 0.17 21.32 14.66
C PRO A 620 -0.16 21.64 13.19
N ILE A 621 0.85 22.15 12.49
CA ILE A 621 0.83 22.42 11.05
C ILE A 621 1.58 21.32 10.31
N MET A 622 0.97 20.83 9.25
CA MET A 622 1.53 19.80 8.37
C MET A 622 2.07 20.45 7.09
N ALA A 623 3.26 20.07 6.68
CA ALA A 623 3.75 20.30 5.33
C ALA A 623 3.08 19.27 4.40
N VAL A 624 2.23 19.78 3.51
CA VAL A 624 1.43 19.03 2.55
C VAL A 624 2.06 19.16 1.19
N GLU A 625 2.38 18.02 0.57
CA GLU A 625 2.83 17.94 -0.80
C GLU A 625 1.80 17.19 -1.64
N VAL A 626 1.20 17.84 -2.63
CA VAL A 626 0.20 17.24 -3.52
C VAL A 626 0.78 17.10 -4.92
N VAL A 627 0.80 15.88 -5.44
CA VAL A 627 1.16 15.61 -6.84
C VAL A 627 -0.13 15.36 -7.62
N CYS A 628 -0.41 16.19 -8.62
CA CYS A 628 -1.58 16.04 -9.49
C CYS A 628 -1.28 16.42 -10.95
N PRO A 629 -2.06 15.93 -11.92
CA PRO A 629 -2.03 16.46 -13.29
C PRO A 629 -2.35 17.97 -13.34
N ASP A 630 -1.87 18.63 -14.39
CA ASP A 630 -2.01 20.09 -14.57
C ASP A 630 -3.47 20.56 -14.52
N GLU A 631 -4.40 19.76 -15.09
CA GLU A 631 -5.84 20.02 -15.15
C GLU A 631 -6.51 20.20 -13.78
N TYR A 632 -5.94 19.62 -12.70
CA TYR A 632 -6.50 19.69 -11.35
C TYR A 632 -5.82 20.70 -10.43
N THR A 633 -4.77 21.38 -10.91
CA THR A 633 -4.00 22.35 -10.11
C THR A 633 -4.89 23.40 -9.46
N GLY A 634 -5.79 24.01 -10.25
CA GLY A 634 -6.69 25.07 -9.78
C GLY A 634 -7.62 24.60 -8.67
N PRO A 635 -8.43 23.54 -8.89
CA PRO A 635 -9.29 22.96 -7.87
C PRO A 635 -8.56 22.54 -6.58
N VAL A 636 -7.39 21.89 -6.69
CA VAL A 636 -6.60 21.44 -5.54
C VAL A 636 -6.08 22.64 -4.73
N THR A 637 -5.55 23.66 -5.41
CA THR A 637 -5.09 24.89 -4.76
C THR A 637 -6.24 25.64 -4.08
N GLY A 638 -7.44 25.63 -4.69
CA GLY A 638 -8.65 26.20 -4.10
C GLY A 638 -9.06 25.51 -2.81
N ASP A 639 -9.00 24.17 -2.76
CA ASP A 639 -9.33 23.41 -1.56
C ASP A 639 -8.31 23.59 -0.43
N LEU A 640 -7.00 23.59 -0.75
CA LEU A 640 -5.95 23.87 0.22
C LEU A 640 -6.12 25.25 0.86
N ASN A 641 -6.44 26.28 0.07
CA ASN A 641 -6.73 27.62 0.61
C ASN A 641 -7.98 27.63 1.50
N ARG A 642 -9.04 26.90 1.12
CA ARG A 642 -10.26 26.76 1.94
C ARG A 642 -9.96 26.16 3.32
N ARG A 643 -8.96 25.28 3.40
CA ARG A 643 -8.47 24.61 4.62
C ARG A 643 -7.43 25.41 5.41
N ARG A 644 -7.35 26.73 5.21
CA ARG A 644 -6.35 27.60 5.83
C ARG A 644 -4.91 27.22 5.44
N GLY A 645 -4.73 26.58 4.29
CA GLY A 645 -3.42 26.21 3.77
C GLY A 645 -2.64 27.43 3.28
N LEU A 646 -1.39 27.55 3.71
CA LEU A 646 -0.45 28.56 3.26
C LEU A 646 0.46 27.97 2.18
N MET A 647 0.26 28.40 0.94
CA MET A 647 1.02 27.91 -0.21
C MET A 647 2.51 28.26 -0.08
N LYS A 648 3.39 27.26 -0.23
CA LYS A 648 4.84 27.41 -0.19
C LYS A 648 5.47 27.47 -1.58
N GLY A 649 4.86 26.80 -2.55
CA GLY A 649 5.37 26.75 -3.90
C GLY A 649 4.65 25.73 -4.75
N MET A 650 4.95 25.79 -6.05
CA MET A 650 4.47 24.86 -7.04
C MET A 650 5.62 24.54 -7.98
N ASP A 651 5.96 23.26 -8.10
CA ASP A 651 7.03 22.73 -8.94
C ASP A 651 6.42 21.80 -10.00
N THR A 652 7.08 21.63 -11.15
CA THR A 652 6.68 20.63 -12.16
C THR A 652 7.65 19.45 -12.12
N LYS A 653 7.15 18.22 -12.00
CA LYS A 653 7.98 17.01 -11.95
C LYS A 653 7.39 15.92 -12.86
N ALA A 654 8.15 15.50 -13.87
CA ALA A 654 7.80 14.39 -14.76
C ALA A 654 6.39 14.48 -15.39
N GLY A 655 5.97 15.69 -15.79
CA GLY A 655 4.65 15.92 -16.40
C GLY A 655 3.48 16.08 -15.41
N ALA A 656 3.73 15.95 -14.10
CA ALA A 656 2.77 16.27 -13.05
C ALA A 656 3.17 17.56 -12.30
N GLN A 657 2.18 18.24 -11.73
CA GLN A 657 2.39 19.40 -10.86
C GLN A 657 2.51 18.93 -9.40
N LEU A 658 3.51 19.46 -8.71
CA LEU A 658 3.77 19.28 -7.29
C LEU A 658 3.42 20.59 -6.57
N ILE A 659 2.40 20.55 -5.73
CA ILE A 659 1.90 21.69 -4.97
C ILE A 659 2.32 21.53 -3.51
N LYS A 660 2.99 22.53 -2.94
CA LYS A 660 3.45 22.51 -1.54
C LYS A 660 2.70 23.54 -0.71
N ALA A 661 2.16 23.15 0.44
CA ALA A 661 1.44 24.03 1.35
C ALA A 661 1.62 23.62 2.81
N ASP A 662 1.63 24.59 3.73
CA ASP A 662 1.51 24.34 5.16
C ASP A 662 0.03 24.40 5.55
N VAL A 663 -0.54 23.33 6.12
CA VAL A 663 -1.97 23.24 6.45
C VAL A 663 -2.16 22.73 7.88
N PRO A 664 -3.08 23.31 8.68
CA PRO A 664 -3.39 22.79 10.00
C PRO A 664 -3.90 21.34 9.96
N LEU A 665 -3.37 20.47 10.82
CA LEU A 665 -3.79 19.06 10.89
C LEU A 665 -5.30 18.91 11.14
N SER A 666 -5.88 19.85 11.90
CA SER A 666 -7.31 19.91 12.20
C SER A 666 -8.21 20.02 10.96
N GLU A 667 -7.68 20.61 9.87
CA GLU A 667 -8.39 20.82 8.60
C GLU A 667 -8.09 19.71 7.58
N LEU A 668 -7.15 18.80 7.88
CA LEU A 668 -6.71 17.74 6.98
C LEU A 668 -7.44 16.41 7.21
N PHE A 669 -8.34 16.33 8.19
CA PHE A 669 -9.17 15.16 8.38
C PHE A 669 -10.06 14.93 7.15
N GLY A 670 -9.99 13.73 6.57
CA GLY A 670 -10.69 13.39 5.33
C GLY A 670 -10.09 14.01 4.06
N TYR A 671 -8.96 14.73 4.15
CA TYR A 671 -8.40 15.44 3.00
C TYR A 671 -8.07 14.52 1.82
N VAL A 672 -7.56 13.31 2.06
CA VAL A 672 -7.27 12.35 0.98
C VAL A 672 -8.55 11.98 0.22
N THR A 673 -9.67 11.83 0.91
CA THR A 673 -10.98 11.51 0.30
C THR A 673 -11.50 12.68 -0.55
N ASP A 674 -11.42 13.90 0.00
CA ASP A 674 -11.82 15.11 -0.72
C ASP A 674 -10.90 15.37 -1.92
N LEU A 675 -9.59 15.19 -1.75
CA LEU A 675 -8.59 15.33 -2.82
C LEU A 675 -8.83 14.33 -3.95
N ARG A 676 -9.17 13.07 -3.63
CA ARG A 676 -9.56 12.08 -4.63
C ARG A 676 -10.79 12.54 -5.40
N THR A 677 -11.80 13.09 -4.72
CA THR A 677 -13.00 13.61 -5.38
C THR A 677 -12.67 14.78 -6.32
N ILE A 678 -11.84 15.72 -5.87
CA ILE A 678 -11.42 16.90 -6.63
C ILE A 678 -10.58 16.52 -7.86
N SER A 679 -9.70 15.54 -7.72
CA SER A 679 -8.75 15.12 -8.75
C SER A 679 -9.21 13.92 -9.57
N SER A 680 -10.46 13.48 -9.38
CA SER A 680 -10.96 12.21 -9.91
C SER A 680 -10.05 11.01 -9.56
N GLY A 681 -9.31 11.07 -8.45
CA GLY A 681 -8.39 10.03 -8.00
C GLY A 681 -6.98 10.10 -8.61
N ARG A 682 -6.66 11.12 -9.41
CA ARG A 682 -5.34 11.30 -10.05
C ARG A 682 -4.33 12.07 -9.20
N ALA A 683 -4.73 12.63 -8.07
CA ALA A 683 -3.83 13.30 -7.15
C ALA A 683 -3.44 12.40 -5.97
N SER A 684 -2.20 12.57 -5.52
CA SER A 684 -1.69 11.97 -4.29
C SER A 684 -1.19 13.07 -3.37
N ALA A 685 -1.33 12.88 -2.05
CA ALA A 685 -0.83 13.81 -1.04
C ALA A 685 0.12 13.10 -0.08
N SER A 686 1.22 13.77 0.27
CA SER A 686 2.10 13.43 1.38
C SER A 686 1.93 14.48 2.48
N LEU A 687 1.94 14.04 3.73
CA LEU A 687 1.70 14.85 4.92
C LEU A 687 2.85 14.63 5.89
N THR A 688 3.64 15.66 6.16
CA THR A 688 4.72 15.60 7.15
C THR A 688 4.55 16.67 8.21
N PHE A 689 4.94 16.41 9.46
CA PHE A 689 4.85 17.44 10.50
C PHE A 689 5.82 18.58 10.18
N SER A 690 5.34 19.82 10.23
CA SER A 690 6.14 21.02 9.98
C SER A 690 6.52 21.69 11.32
N HIS A 691 5.55 22.29 12.00
CA HIS A 691 5.75 23.03 13.25
C HIS A 691 4.41 23.25 13.99
N TYR A 692 4.45 23.90 15.15
CA TYR A 692 3.26 24.38 15.87
C TYR A 692 3.02 25.86 15.59
N GLU A 693 1.77 26.25 15.35
CA GLU A 693 1.36 27.63 15.10
C GLU A 693 0.20 28.05 16.02
N GLN A 694 0.08 29.35 16.31
CA GLN A 694 -1.00 29.89 17.12
C GLN A 694 -2.37 29.70 16.47
N VAL A 695 -3.29 29.10 17.21
CA VAL A 695 -4.66 28.92 16.77
C VAL A 695 -5.35 30.28 16.65
N PRO A 696 -6.06 30.57 15.55
CA PRO A 696 -6.89 31.76 15.43
C PRO A 696 -7.88 31.89 16.59
N GLN A 697 -8.04 33.10 17.12
CA GLN A 697 -8.75 33.33 18.39
C GLN A 697 -10.20 32.79 18.40
N ASN A 698 -10.92 32.92 17.27
CA ASN A 698 -12.28 32.41 17.12
C ASN A 698 -12.37 30.87 17.27
N LEU A 699 -11.35 30.13 16.84
CA LEU A 699 -11.30 28.67 16.94
C LEU A 699 -10.84 28.22 18.34
N ALA A 700 -9.88 28.95 18.92
CA ALA A 700 -9.34 28.66 20.25
C ALA A 700 -10.43 28.65 21.32
N GLU A 701 -11.37 29.61 21.30
CA GLU A 701 -12.49 29.68 22.25
C GLU A 701 -13.39 28.44 22.19
N GLY A 702 -13.68 27.94 20.99
CA GLY A 702 -14.48 26.73 20.77
C GLY A 702 -13.79 25.46 21.29
N ILE A 703 -12.48 25.33 21.06
CA ILE A 703 -11.68 24.20 21.55
C ILE A 703 -11.66 24.20 23.09
N ILE A 704 -11.38 25.35 23.70
CA ILE A 704 -11.35 25.51 25.17
C ILE A 704 -12.71 25.15 25.79
N ALA A 705 -13.82 25.58 25.17
CA ALA A 705 -15.17 25.27 25.65
C ALA A 705 -15.48 23.77 25.59
N LYS A 706 -15.10 23.09 24.49
CA LYS A 706 -15.31 21.65 24.30
C LYS A 706 -14.54 20.81 25.33
N THR A 707 -13.28 21.15 25.59
CA THR A 707 -12.43 20.43 26.55
C THR A 707 -12.91 20.65 27.99
N LYS A 708 -13.33 21.87 28.35
CA LYS A 708 -13.88 22.17 29.69
C LYS A 708 -15.27 21.58 29.92
N GLY A 709 -16.10 21.47 28.88
CA GLY A 709 -17.45 20.89 28.95
C GLY A 709 -17.46 19.38 29.20
N ASN A 710 -16.44 18.65 28.73
CA ASN A 710 -16.30 17.20 28.97
C ASN A 710 -15.76 16.85 30.36
N ALA A 711 -15.20 17.80 31.12
CA ALA A 711 -14.72 17.57 32.49
C ALA A 711 -15.83 17.59 33.55
N VAL A 712 -17.09 17.85 33.17
CA VAL A 712 -18.26 17.96 34.08
C VAL A 712 -19.35 16.94 33.76
N ARG A 713 -19.00 15.76 33.26
CA ARG A 713 -19.92 14.60 33.20
C ARG A 713 -19.33 13.38 33.87
#